data_AF-A0A932SZJ4-F1
#
_entry.id   AF-A0A932SZJ4-F1
#
_cell.length_a   1.000
_cell.length_b   1.000
_cell.length_c   1.000
_cell.angle_alpha   90.00
_cell.angle_beta   90.00
_cell.angle_gamma   90.00
#
_symmetry.space_group_name_H-M   'P 1'
#
loop_
_entity.id
_entity.type
_entity.pdbx_description
1 polymer ?
#
loop_
_entity_poly.entity_id
_entity_poly.type
_entity_poly.pdbx_seq_one_letter_code
_entity_poly.pdbx_strand_id
1 'polypeptide(L)'
;MKLVRIPAGEFQMGSQADAPGMLEDELPRHKVRITRPFLMGMYEVTQGEFVEVMQTNPSSFQKTRLLQSATESIDESRLPVDGITWHQAVEFCRKLSDTSVEKEAGRVYCLPTEAEWEYACRAGSTTVFHFGDSLSSTQANFNGANPFGDAEPGPFLNRTQIVGSYAPNAFGLHDMHGNLFEWCADRFERRYYHASPEDDPPGPETGRYRVIRGGDWYSDARDCRSAFRYSDVPEGTFYAVGFRVVCNLVARSTGPTNVAARATGRQPLPEESVTATPSGPVPRPTSGEDWPRWRGPRGDGTWNAPRLATTWPAAGLSPAWTQELGGGYGGVSVSAGRVYVMDRQREPESVERVLCFDAVTGEPLWSHQYSVDYQGVSYDSGPRSTPTVHEHRVYTLGAVGHLHCLDAVTGEIQWSKDLVKDFGARVPLWGLSASPVIFEKLVIIHAALEPEGCYAAFDLTTGEERWRCLPDGAGYATPILIDRHGTAELVGWTANHVRGVEPATGIVRWTIPFQVNYGTAIADPIFQDGVVLVSSYYDGTRAIRLGDLSEEASVVWEDRRNLRALMAQPLYRDGHVYLIDKRHGLTCFELQSGTKLWDDQNQLTPKGRNPQATLVWLNTEDRAIVLNSEGDLILSRFHPRGPLETARANIIDPTWAHPAYAGNCVYARSDTRLVCVLLPEE
;
A
#
# COMPACT_ATOMS: atom_id res chain seq x y z
N MET A 1 -2.11 27.31 -22.85
CA MET A 1 -3.00 27.32 -21.67
C MET A 1 -3.87 28.56 -21.58
N LYS A 2 -5.16 28.38 -21.24
CA LYS A 2 -6.11 29.46 -20.96
C LYS A 2 -6.25 29.63 -19.44
N LEU A 3 -6.10 30.85 -18.95
CA LEU A 3 -6.20 31.18 -17.53
C LEU A 3 -7.37 32.14 -17.28
N VAL A 4 -7.98 32.06 -16.11
CA VAL A 4 -9.04 32.96 -15.65
C VAL A 4 -8.60 33.66 -14.37
N ARG A 5 -8.98 34.94 -14.23
CA ARG A 5 -8.66 35.74 -13.05
C ARG A 5 -9.66 35.45 -11.94
N ILE A 6 -9.16 34.92 -10.83
CA ILE A 6 -9.91 34.70 -9.60
C ILE A 6 -9.72 35.92 -8.69
N PRO A 7 -10.81 36.63 -8.30
CA PRO A 7 -10.70 37.80 -7.45
C PRO A 7 -10.36 37.42 -6.00
N ALA A 8 -9.60 38.26 -5.29
CA ALA A 8 -9.50 38.15 -3.83
C ALA A 8 -10.89 38.23 -3.17
N GLY A 9 -11.08 37.54 -2.06
CA GLY A 9 -12.37 37.47 -1.38
C GLY A 9 -12.35 36.53 -0.19
N GLU A 10 -13.51 36.32 0.41
CA GLU A 10 -13.70 35.43 1.56
C GLU A 10 -14.86 34.46 1.31
N PHE A 11 -14.77 33.28 1.91
CA PHE A 11 -15.80 32.26 1.83
C PHE A 11 -15.81 31.37 3.08
N GLN A 12 -16.80 30.48 3.16
CA GLN A 12 -16.90 29.47 4.20
C GLN A 12 -16.39 28.13 3.66
N MET A 13 -15.20 27.73 4.08
CA MET A 13 -14.52 26.50 3.68
C MET A 13 -15.00 25.31 4.50
N GLY A 14 -15.16 24.15 3.86
CA GLY A 14 -15.66 22.93 4.48
C GLY A 14 -17.19 22.77 4.44
N SER A 15 -17.66 21.70 5.06
CA SER A 15 -19.07 21.31 5.05
C SER A 15 -19.83 21.84 6.26
N GLN A 16 -21.12 22.16 6.09
CA GLN A 16 -21.99 22.39 7.25
C GLN A 16 -22.09 21.10 8.07
N ALA A 17 -22.10 21.23 9.39
CA ALA A 17 -22.48 20.13 10.27
C ALA A 17 -23.87 19.63 9.83
N ASP A 18 -24.00 18.30 9.67
CA ASP A 18 -25.20 17.60 9.20
C ASP A 18 -25.54 17.74 7.70
N ALA A 19 -24.67 18.34 6.88
CA ALA A 19 -24.88 18.34 5.43
C ALA A 19 -24.86 16.89 4.88
N PRO A 20 -25.78 16.52 3.96
CA PRO A 20 -25.81 15.18 3.38
C PRO A 20 -24.45 14.81 2.74
N GLY A 21 -23.96 13.62 3.07
CA GLY A 21 -22.69 13.12 2.55
C GLY A 21 -21.43 13.79 3.08
N MET A 22 -21.53 14.68 4.10
CA MET A 22 -20.37 15.30 4.75
C MET A 22 -19.46 14.27 5.42
N LEU A 23 -18.17 14.59 5.46
CA LEU A 23 -17.14 13.81 6.15
C LEU A 23 -16.52 14.62 7.28
N GLU A 24 -15.96 13.93 8.28
CA GLU A 24 -15.40 14.57 9.48
C GLU A 24 -14.20 15.48 9.16
N ASP A 25 -13.43 15.16 8.12
CA ASP A 25 -12.29 15.97 7.68
C ASP A 25 -12.69 17.25 6.92
N GLU A 26 -13.98 17.43 6.64
CA GLU A 26 -14.56 18.65 6.07
C GLU A 26 -15.05 19.61 7.17
N LEU A 27 -14.88 19.24 8.45
CA LEU A 27 -15.35 19.99 9.61
C LEU A 27 -14.17 20.56 10.44
N PRO A 28 -14.41 21.68 11.16
CA PRO A 28 -15.59 22.52 11.10
C PRO A 28 -15.61 23.38 9.82
N ARG A 29 -16.82 23.78 9.40
CA ARG A 29 -16.94 24.89 8.45
C ARG A 29 -16.36 26.14 9.09
N HIS A 30 -15.42 26.80 8.40
CA HIS A 30 -14.72 27.96 8.94
C HIS A 30 -14.52 29.03 7.87
N LYS A 31 -14.24 30.26 8.31
CA LYS A 31 -14.01 31.39 7.42
C LYS A 31 -12.59 31.33 6.86
N VAL A 32 -12.46 31.50 5.55
CA VAL A 32 -11.17 31.64 4.86
C VAL A 32 -11.22 32.85 3.93
N ARG A 33 -10.11 33.59 3.85
CA ARG A 33 -9.89 34.76 3.00
C ARG A 33 -8.70 34.53 2.09
N ILE A 34 -8.95 34.59 0.78
CA ILE A 34 -7.93 34.68 -0.24
C ILE A 34 -7.56 36.16 -0.40
N THR A 35 -6.36 36.54 0.05
CA THR A 35 -6.02 37.96 0.23
C THR A 35 -5.62 38.67 -1.06
N ARG A 36 -5.25 37.91 -2.10
CA ARG A 36 -4.80 38.45 -3.39
C ARG A 36 -5.47 37.74 -4.56
N PRO A 37 -5.79 38.46 -5.64
CA PRO A 37 -6.27 37.81 -6.85
C PRO A 37 -5.14 37.00 -7.48
N PHE A 38 -5.50 35.86 -8.06
CA PHE A 38 -4.58 34.97 -8.79
C PHE A 38 -5.18 34.57 -10.13
N LEU A 39 -4.37 34.00 -11.02
CA LEU A 39 -4.86 33.39 -12.26
C LEU A 39 -4.93 31.88 -12.06
N MET A 40 -5.97 31.23 -12.55
CA MET A 40 -6.12 29.76 -12.48
C MET A 40 -6.42 29.19 -13.86
N GLY A 41 -5.93 27.97 -14.14
CA GLY A 41 -6.29 27.21 -15.33
C GLY A 41 -7.81 27.12 -15.48
N MET A 42 -8.32 27.52 -16.65
CA MET A 42 -9.75 27.44 -16.99
C MET A 42 -10.28 26.01 -16.92
N TYR A 43 -9.39 25.05 -17.19
CA TYR A 43 -9.59 23.62 -17.26
C TYR A 43 -8.50 22.92 -16.44
N GLU A 44 -8.66 21.62 -16.19
CA GLU A 44 -7.55 20.72 -15.89
C GLU A 44 -6.52 20.75 -17.04
N VAL A 45 -5.25 20.51 -16.71
CA VAL A 45 -4.17 20.43 -17.72
C VAL A 45 -4.48 19.32 -18.70
N THR A 46 -4.50 19.62 -20.00
CA THR A 46 -4.82 18.61 -21.00
C THR A 46 -3.63 17.71 -21.32
N GLN A 47 -3.88 16.52 -21.87
CA GLN A 47 -2.82 15.64 -22.37
C GLN A 47 -1.93 16.36 -23.39
N GLY A 48 -2.52 17.19 -24.27
CA GLY A 48 -1.75 17.97 -25.25
C GLY A 48 -0.81 18.98 -24.59
N GLU A 49 -1.29 19.75 -23.61
CA GLU A 49 -0.47 20.71 -22.86
C GLU A 49 0.62 19.98 -22.05
N PHE A 50 0.27 18.86 -21.42
CA PHE A 50 1.23 18.05 -20.68
C PHE A 50 2.33 17.50 -21.58
N VAL A 51 2.00 16.96 -22.75
CA VAL A 51 2.97 16.46 -23.73
C VAL A 51 3.87 17.59 -24.25
N GLU A 52 3.32 18.78 -24.51
CA GLU A 52 4.12 19.92 -24.96
C GLU A 52 5.21 20.32 -23.94
N VAL A 53 4.88 20.30 -22.65
CA VAL A 53 5.81 20.71 -21.57
C VAL A 53 6.71 19.56 -21.10
N MET A 54 6.16 18.35 -20.99
CA MET A 54 6.80 17.20 -20.33
C MET A 54 7.37 16.19 -21.32
N GLN A 55 6.98 16.25 -22.60
CA GLN A 55 7.43 15.36 -23.69
C GLN A 55 7.04 13.88 -23.51
N THR A 56 6.15 13.59 -22.56
CA THR A 56 5.64 12.24 -22.24
C THR A 56 4.14 12.28 -22.02
N ASN A 57 3.41 11.21 -22.36
CA ASN A 57 1.99 11.08 -22.04
C ASN A 57 1.73 9.88 -21.10
N PRO A 58 1.52 10.11 -19.79
CA PRO A 58 1.24 9.04 -18.83
C PRO A 58 -0.20 8.54 -18.89
N SER A 59 -1.09 9.21 -19.64
CA SER A 59 -2.52 9.01 -19.54
C SER A 59 -3.03 7.60 -19.88
N SER A 60 -4.06 7.19 -19.16
CA SER A 60 -4.74 5.91 -19.34
C SER A 60 -5.61 5.90 -20.60
N PHE A 61 -6.30 7.01 -20.88
CA PHE A 61 -7.17 7.16 -22.06
C PHE A 61 -6.40 7.73 -23.27
N GLN A 62 -5.58 6.87 -23.88
CA GLN A 62 -4.90 7.12 -25.16
C GLN A 62 -5.07 5.93 -26.12
N LYS A 63 -5.04 6.16 -27.45
CA LYS A 63 -5.30 5.15 -28.52
C LYS A 63 -4.57 3.81 -28.37
N THR A 64 -3.42 3.80 -27.69
CA THR A 64 -2.51 2.65 -27.60
C THR A 64 -2.59 1.88 -26.29
N ARG A 65 -3.36 2.33 -25.28
CA ARG A 65 -3.23 1.76 -23.92
C ARG A 65 -4.48 1.16 -23.29
N LEU A 66 -5.72 1.64 -23.55
CA LEU A 66 -6.89 1.04 -22.87
C LEU A 66 -8.23 0.90 -23.62
N LEU A 67 -8.54 1.57 -24.74
CA LEU A 67 -9.84 1.34 -25.42
C LEU A 67 -9.77 1.59 -26.93
N GLN A 68 -9.52 0.54 -27.71
CA GLN A 68 -9.44 0.64 -29.17
C GLN A 68 -10.79 0.93 -29.87
N SER A 69 -11.91 0.89 -29.15
CA SER A 69 -13.26 1.11 -29.72
C SER A 69 -14.07 2.29 -29.14
N ALA A 70 -13.56 3.01 -28.13
CA ALA A 70 -14.31 4.08 -27.44
C ALA A 70 -13.84 5.51 -27.73
N THR A 71 -12.65 5.69 -28.34
CA THR A 71 -12.03 7.01 -28.57
C THR A 71 -11.79 7.36 -30.04
N GLU A 72 -12.24 6.55 -31.01
CA GLU A 72 -11.97 6.77 -32.45
C GLU A 72 -12.40 8.16 -32.97
N SER A 73 -13.38 8.81 -32.32
CA SER A 73 -13.90 10.13 -32.67
C SER A 73 -13.53 11.27 -31.70
N ILE A 74 -12.68 11.01 -30.69
CA ILE A 74 -12.35 11.97 -29.62
C ILE A 74 -10.93 12.53 -29.84
N ASP A 75 -10.80 13.85 -29.73
CA ASP A 75 -9.50 14.52 -29.72
C ASP A 75 -8.83 14.34 -28.35
N GLU A 76 -7.99 13.31 -28.22
CA GLU A 76 -7.29 12.95 -26.99
C GLU A 76 -6.40 14.07 -26.44
N SER A 77 -5.90 14.97 -27.30
CA SER A 77 -5.09 16.12 -26.86
C SER A 77 -5.86 17.09 -25.97
N ARG A 78 -7.19 17.03 -26.02
CA ARG A 78 -8.13 17.82 -25.22
C ARG A 78 -8.75 17.06 -24.05
N LEU A 79 -8.41 15.78 -23.86
CA LEU A 79 -8.71 15.10 -22.60
C LEU A 79 -7.76 15.63 -21.51
N PRO A 80 -8.19 15.65 -20.24
CA PRO A 80 -7.29 15.99 -19.15
C PRO A 80 -6.21 14.92 -19.00
N VAL A 81 -5.01 15.32 -18.55
CA VAL A 81 -3.97 14.36 -18.19
C VAL A 81 -4.33 13.68 -16.88
N ASP A 82 -4.24 12.35 -16.85
CA ASP A 82 -4.64 11.48 -15.74
C ASP A 82 -3.54 10.49 -15.37
N GLY A 83 -3.68 9.85 -14.20
CA GLY A 83 -2.73 8.85 -13.72
C GLY A 83 -1.35 9.44 -13.39
N ILE A 84 -1.29 10.73 -13.06
CA ILE A 84 -0.04 11.43 -12.71
C ILE A 84 0.17 11.51 -11.20
N THR A 85 1.43 11.53 -10.81
CA THR A 85 1.85 11.84 -9.44
C THR A 85 1.78 13.34 -9.16
N TRP A 86 1.70 13.71 -7.88
CA TRP A 86 1.80 15.11 -7.45
C TRP A 86 3.14 15.72 -7.88
N HIS A 87 4.23 14.95 -7.81
CA HIS A 87 5.56 15.40 -8.23
C HIS A 87 5.61 15.72 -9.73
N GLN A 88 4.96 14.92 -10.59
CA GLN A 88 4.85 15.21 -12.02
C GLN A 88 4.03 16.48 -12.28
N ALA A 89 2.98 16.73 -11.50
CA ALA A 89 2.18 17.94 -11.59
C ALA A 89 3.00 19.19 -11.18
N VAL A 90 3.80 19.09 -10.11
CA VAL A 90 4.74 20.14 -9.67
C VAL A 90 5.85 20.36 -10.70
N GLU A 91 6.42 19.28 -11.25
CA GLU A 91 7.46 19.37 -12.27
C GLU A 91 6.94 19.99 -13.56
N PHE A 92 5.71 19.68 -13.96
CA PHE A 92 5.04 20.38 -15.06
C PHE A 92 4.94 21.88 -14.77
N CYS A 93 4.50 22.27 -13.57
CA CYS A 93 4.41 23.69 -13.18
C CYS A 93 5.78 24.37 -13.25
N ARG A 94 6.83 23.70 -12.78
CA ARG A 94 8.22 24.18 -12.84
C ARG A 94 8.67 24.36 -14.29
N LYS A 95 8.54 23.33 -15.13
CA LYS A 95 8.95 23.38 -16.54
C LYS A 95 8.18 24.44 -17.33
N LEU A 96 6.89 24.57 -17.10
CA LEU A 96 6.05 25.61 -17.71
C LEU A 96 6.55 27.02 -17.32
N SER A 97 6.81 27.24 -16.04
CA SER A 97 7.42 28.48 -15.53
C SER A 97 8.80 28.73 -16.12
N ASP A 98 9.52 27.66 -16.45
CA ASP A 98 10.88 27.74 -16.94
C ASP A 98 11.00 28.06 -18.45
N THR A 99 9.88 28.02 -19.20
CA THR A 99 9.88 28.36 -20.63
C THR A 99 10.23 29.84 -20.85
N SER A 100 10.88 30.15 -21.98
CA SER A 100 11.30 31.52 -22.30
C SER A 100 10.12 32.50 -22.33
N VAL A 101 9.00 32.09 -22.93
CA VAL A 101 7.78 32.90 -23.04
C VAL A 101 7.20 33.24 -21.66
N GLU A 102 7.16 32.27 -20.74
CA GLU A 102 6.60 32.48 -19.40
C GLU A 102 7.54 33.28 -18.49
N LYS A 103 8.85 33.04 -18.56
CA LYS A 103 9.87 33.88 -17.89
C LYS A 103 9.81 35.33 -18.36
N GLU A 104 9.75 35.56 -19.67
CA GLU A 104 9.63 36.90 -20.22
C GLU A 104 8.34 37.58 -19.74
N ALA A 105 7.23 36.84 -19.69
CA ALA A 105 5.96 37.35 -19.18
C ALA A 105 5.94 37.55 -17.65
N GLY A 106 6.96 37.09 -16.91
CA GLY A 106 7.01 37.16 -15.45
C GLY A 106 5.97 36.26 -14.78
N ARG A 107 5.59 35.15 -15.41
CA ARG A 107 4.57 34.22 -14.94
C ARG A 107 5.22 33.00 -14.28
N VAL A 108 4.76 32.67 -13.07
CA VAL A 108 5.20 31.48 -12.32
C VAL A 108 3.98 30.64 -12.00
N TYR A 109 4.07 29.35 -12.31
CA TYR A 109 3.01 28.38 -12.15
C TYR A 109 3.28 27.46 -10.96
N CYS A 110 2.20 27.12 -10.25
CA CYS A 110 2.19 26.13 -9.17
C CYS A 110 0.86 25.39 -9.15
N LEU A 111 0.75 24.36 -8.30
CA LEU A 111 -0.55 23.80 -7.95
C LEU A 111 -1.36 24.80 -7.12
N PRO A 112 -2.69 24.78 -7.20
CA PRO A 112 -3.52 25.55 -6.28
C PRO A 112 -3.32 25.06 -4.84
N THR A 113 -3.42 25.98 -3.88
CA THR A 113 -3.68 25.56 -2.51
C THR A 113 -5.08 24.96 -2.38
N GLU A 114 -5.30 24.17 -1.33
CA GLU A 114 -6.60 23.57 -1.01
C GLU A 114 -7.68 24.66 -0.86
N ALA A 115 -7.33 25.79 -0.23
CA ALA A 115 -8.23 26.92 -0.07
C ALA A 115 -8.47 27.68 -1.38
N GLU A 116 -7.44 27.92 -2.19
CA GLU A 116 -7.61 28.51 -3.52
C GLU A 116 -8.53 27.64 -4.39
N TRP A 117 -8.37 26.31 -4.34
CA TRP A 117 -9.19 25.38 -5.09
C TRP A 117 -10.66 25.42 -4.65
N GLU A 118 -10.95 25.31 -3.35
CA GLU A 118 -12.35 25.30 -2.87
C GLU A 118 -13.03 26.66 -3.08
N TYR A 119 -12.30 27.76 -2.85
CA TYR A 119 -12.78 29.11 -3.14
C TYR A 119 -13.14 29.27 -4.62
N ALA A 120 -12.26 28.81 -5.50
CA ALA A 120 -12.43 28.87 -6.94
C ALA A 120 -13.58 27.96 -7.42
N CYS A 121 -13.72 26.76 -6.84
CA CYS A 121 -14.81 25.82 -7.12
C CYS A 121 -16.17 26.42 -6.78
N ARG A 122 -16.32 26.96 -5.56
CA ARG A 122 -17.56 27.56 -5.07
C ARG A 122 -17.96 28.82 -5.84
N ALA A 123 -16.98 29.64 -6.25
CA ALA A 123 -17.20 30.87 -7.02
C ALA A 123 -18.31 31.77 -6.45
N GLY A 124 -18.34 31.93 -5.12
CA GLY A 124 -19.35 32.71 -4.40
C GLY A 124 -20.61 31.95 -3.98
N SER A 125 -20.79 30.70 -4.40
CA SER A 125 -21.89 29.86 -3.95
C SER A 125 -21.71 29.33 -2.52
N THR A 126 -22.83 29.22 -1.80
CA THR A 126 -22.89 28.59 -0.46
C THR A 126 -23.48 27.18 -0.47
N THR A 127 -23.97 26.71 -1.61
CA THR A 127 -24.56 25.36 -1.80
C THR A 127 -23.48 24.28 -1.89
N VAL A 128 -23.89 23.01 -1.96
CA VAL A 128 -22.98 21.85 -2.05
C VAL A 128 -22.12 21.87 -3.32
N PHE A 129 -22.74 22.17 -4.46
CA PHE A 129 -22.11 22.39 -5.77
C PHE A 129 -22.28 23.85 -6.18
N HIS A 130 -21.48 24.37 -7.11
CA HIS A 130 -21.56 25.79 -7.49
C HIS A 130 -22.89 26.19 -8.14
N PHE A 131 -23.72 25.23 -8.55
CA PHE A 131 -25.03 25.42 -9.18
C PHE A 131 -26.22 24.89 -8.37
N GLY A 132 -26.03 24.44 -7.13
CA GLY A 132 -27.11 23.97 -6.26
C GLY A 132 -26.70 22.80 -5.34
N ASP A 133 -27.70 22.12 -4.79
CA ASP A 133 -27.53 21.04 -3.80
C ASP A 133 -27.76 19.63 -4.38
N SER A 134 -27.93 19.51 -5.69
CA SER A 134 -28.11 18.24 -6.40
C SER A 134 -27.17 18.18 -7.60
N LEU A 135 -26.69 16.98 -7.94
CA LEU A 135 -25.76 16.75 -9.03
C LEU A 135 -26.22 15.56 -9.90
N SER A 136 -26.48 15.85 -11.17
CA SER A 136 -26.72 14.87 -12.24
C SER A 136 -25.49 14.71 -13.12
N SER A 137 -25.27 13.54 -13.72
CA SER A 137 -24.15 13.28 -14.65
C SER A 137 -24.27 14.01 -16.00
N THR A 138 -25.36 14.76 -16.20
CA THR A 138 -25.49 15.74 -17.29
C THR A 138 -24.78 17.06 -16.98
N GLN A 139 -24.41 17.31 -15.71
CA GLN A 139 -23.80 18.55 -15.23
C GLN A 139 -22.31 18.40 -14.88
N ALA A 140 -21.84 17.18 -14.64
CA ALA A 140 -20.41 16.85 -14.50
C ALA A 140 -20.16 15.38 -14.89
N ASN A 141 -18.90 14.99 -15.09
CA ASN A 141 -18.55 13.60 -15.43
C ASN A 141 -18.22 12.81 -14.16
N PHE A 142 -19.07 11.84 -13.81
CA PHE A 142 -18.92 10.92 -12.68
C PHE A 142 -19.75 9.65 -12.92
N ASN A 143 -19.81 8.72 -11.96
CA ASN A 143 -20.71 7.57 -12.01
C ASN A 143 -22.19 7.99 -11.90
N GLY A 144 -22.83 8.21 -13.05
CA GLY A 144 -24.22 8.65 -13.15
C GLY A 144 -25.26 7.71 -12.55
N ALA A 145 -24.90 6.46 -12.19
CA ALA A 145 -25.81 5.56 -11.47
C ALA A 145 -26.09 6.04 -10.03
N ASN A 146 -25.20 6.84 -9.46
CA ASN A 146 -25.26 7.33 -8.07
C ASN A 146 -25.23 8.88 -8.05
N PRO A 147 -26.33 9.55 -8.46
CA PRO A 147 -26.45 11.01 -8.39
C PRO A 147 -26.54 11.50 -6.93
N PHE A 148 -26.51 12.81 -6.73
CA PHE A 148 -26.64 13.43 -5.40
C PHE A 148 -27.87 14.32 -5.30
N GLY A 149 -28.51 14.34 -4.13
CA GLY A 149 -29.71 15.12 -3.86
C GLY A 149 -30.93 14.54 -4.57
N ASP A 150 -31.73 15.40 -5.19
CA ASP A 150 -32.98 15.02 -5.88
C ASP A 150 -32.76 14.75 -7.39
N ALA A 151 -31.50 14.59 -7.81
CA ALA A 151 -31.16 14.31 -9.21
C ALA A 151 -31.44 12.84 -9.57
N GLU A 152 -32.02 12.63 -10.75
CA GLU A 152 -32.25 11.29 -11.29
C GLU A 152 -30.96 10.64 -11.80
N PRO A 153 -30.83 9.30 -11.73
CA PRO A 153 -29.71 8.59 -12.32
C PRO A 153 -29.56 8.88 -13.83
N GLY A 154 -28.32 8.95 -14.28
CA GLY A 154 -27.96 9.35 -15.64
C GLY A 154 -26.82 8.52 -16.24
N PRO A 155 -26.31 8.93 -17.42
CA PRO A 155 -25.23 8.22 -18.10
C PRO A 155 -23.96 8.14 -17.25
N PHE A 156 -23.25 7.00 -17.35
CA PHE A 156 -21.91 6.80 -16.81
C PHE A 156 -20.96 6.55 -17.98
N LEU A 157 -20.05 7.49 -18.24
CA LEU A 157 -19.17 7.43 -19.42
C LEU A 157 -18.06 6.39 -19.29
N ASN A 158 -17.69 6.03 -18.06
CA ASN A 158 -16.58 5.11 -17.75
C ASN A 158 -15.24 5.53 -18.40
N ARG A 159 -15.01 6.83 -18.55
CA ARG A 159 -13.79 7.49 -19.03
C ARG A 159 -13.78 8.98 -18.74
N THR A 160 -12.63 9.64 -18.89
CA THR A 160 -12.55 11.11 -18.96
C THR A 160 -13.30 11.67 -20.17
N GLN A 161 -13.64 12.96 -20.09
CA GLN A 161 -14.28 13.73 -21.14
C GLN A 161 -13.39 14.92 -21.54
N ILE A 162 -13.57 15.44 -22.77
CA ILE A 162 -12.92 16.67 -23.24
C ILE A 162 -13.16 17.79 -22.24
N VAL A 163 -12.08 18.45 -21.80
CA VAL A 163 -12.19 19.58 -20.87
C VAL A 163 -13.10 20.68 -21.42
N GLY A 164 -13.91 21.26 -20.55
CA GLY A 164 -14.91 22.28 -20.85
C GLY A 164 -16.22 21.77 -21.43
N SER A 165 -16.49 20.46 -21.31
CA SER A 165 -17.75 19.88 -21.79
C SER A 165 -18.95 20.24 -20.92
N TYR A 166 -18.72 20.65 -19.67
CA TYR A 166 -19.77 21.05 -18.73
C TYR A 166 -19.78 22.57 -18.53
N ALA A 167 -20.88 23.11 -17.98
CA ALA A 167 -21.04 24.56 -17.80
C ALA A 167 -19.99 25.13 -16.82
N PRO A 168 -19.46 26.35 -17.07
CA PRO A 168 -18.53 26.97 -16.14
C PRO A 168 -19.24 27.49 -14.88
N ASN A 169 -18.49 27.64 -13.80
CA ASN A 169 -18.93 28.37 -12.61
C ASN A 169 -18.87 29.90 -12.81
N ALA A 170 -19.27 30.67 -11.79
CA ALA A 170 -19.33 32.14 -11.89
C ALA A 170 -17.98 32.82 -12.11
N PHE A 171 -16.86 32.12 -11.85
CA PHE A 171 -15.51 32.59 -12.18
C PHE A 171 -15.04 32.15 -13.56
N GLY A 172 -15.82 31.38 -14.32
CA GLY A 172 -15.45 30.91 -15.66
C GLY A 172 -14.61 29.63 -15.67
N LEU A 173 -14.51 28.93 -14.55
CA LEU A 173 -13.82 27.64 -14.46
C LEU A 173 -14.77 26.50 -14.80
N HIS A 174 -14.26 25.52 -15.55
CA HIS A 174 -15.00 24.32 -15.90
C HIS A 174 -14.54 23.11 -15.10
N ASP A 175 -15.35 22.06 -15.13
CA ASP A 175 -15.03 20.71 -14.64
C ASP A 175 -14.64 20.66 -13.14
N MET A 176 -15.19 21.57 -12.33
CA MET A 176 -14.88 21.67 -10.89
C MET A 176 -15.54 20.59 -10.00
N HIS A 177 -16.39 19.73 -10.58
CA HIS A 177 -17.23 18.75 -9.88
C HIS A 177 -17.22 17.37 -10.55
N GLY A 178 -16.14 17.00 -11.23
CA GLY A 178 -15.98 15.68 -11.81
C GLY A 178 -14.88 15.68 -12.86
N ASN A 179 -14.93 14.70 -13.75
CA ASN A 179 -13.94 14.43 -14.78
C ASN A 179 -12.62 13.91 -14.22
N LEU A 180 -11.87 14.70 -13.46
CA LEU A 180 -10.72 14.23 -12.70
C LEU A 180 -10.62 14.89 -11.33
N PHE A 181 -10.19 14.09 -10.37
CA PHE A 181 -9.67 14.61 -9.13
C PHE A 181 -8.39 15.41 -9.39
N GLU A 182 -8.12 16.42 -8.58
CA GLU A 182 -7.05 17.38 -8.81
C GLU A 182 -6.13 17.53 -7.61
N TRP A 183 -4.83 17.37 -7.87
CA TRP A 183 -3.78 17.64 -6.90
C TRP A 183 -3.77 19.11 -6.46
N CYS A 184 -3.77 19.34 -5.14
CA CYS A 184 -3.47 20.63 -4.52
C CYS A 184 -2.04 20.63 -3.95
N ALA A 185 -1.48 21.81 -3.69
CA ALA A 185 -0.13 21.98 -3.13
C ALA A 185 -0.04 21.46 -1.68
N ASP A 186 -1.13 21.59 -0.93
CA ASP A 186 -1.21 21.37 0.51
C ASP A 186 -0.96 19.92 0.90
N ARG A 187 -0.37 19.76 2.08
CA ARG A 187 -0.39 18.48 2.77
C ARG A 187 -1.80 18.24 3.35
N PHE A 188 -2.19 16.99 3.49
CA PHE A 188 -3.46 16.64 4.09
C PHE A 188 -3.29 16.27 5.57
N GLU A 189 -4.16 16.81 6.41
CA GLU A 189 -4.38 16.39 7.79
C GLU A 189 -5.89 16.50 8.08
N ARG A 190 -6.42 15.48 8.79
CA ARG A 190 -7.86 15.26 8.98
C ARG A 190 -8.51 16.37 9.80
N ARG A 191 -7.81 16.88 10.82
CA ARG A 191 -8.33 17.90 11.74
C ARG A 191 -7.86 19.31 11.43
N TYR A 192 -7.22 19.53 10.28
CA TYR A 192 -6.57 20.81 9.96
C TYR A 192 -7.52 22.01 10.07
N TYR A 193 -8.79 21.84 9.70
CA TYR A 193 -9.79 22.91 9.77
C TYR A 193 -10.07 23.43 11.19
N HIS A 194 -9.76 22.66 12.24
CA HIS A 194 -9.88 23.13 13.62
C HIS A 194 -8.83 24.18 14.00
N ALA A 195 -7.72 24.23 13.27
CA ALA A 195 -6.59 25.12 13.53
C ALA A 195 -6.16 25.92 12.27
N SER A 196 -6.95 25.85 11.20
CA SER A 196 -6.66 26.51 9.92
C SER A 196 -6.69 28.03 10.10
N PRO A 197 -5.64 28.76 9.68
CA PRO A 197 -5.65 30.21 9.73
C PRO A 197 -6.66 30.78 8.73
N GLU A 198 -7.21 31.96 9.03
CA GLU A 198 -8.20 32.58 8.15
C GLU A 198 -7.62 33.06 6.81
N ASP A 199 -6.39 33.56 6.80
CA ASP A 199 -5.80 34.20 5.63
C ASP A 199 -4.87 33.24 4.88
N ASP A 200 -5.17 32.99 3.60
CA ASP A 200 -4.36 32.17 2.67
C ASP A 200 -3.78 30.90 3.34
N PRO A 201 -4.63 30.00 3.89
CA PRO A 201 -4.16 28.89 4.70
C PRO A 201 -3.23 27.96 3.89
N PRO A 202 -2.02 27.68 4.39
CA PRO A 202 -0.99 26.96 3.63
C PRO A 202 -1.09 25.43 3.72
N GLY A 203 -2.10 24.93 4.44
CA GLY A 203 -2.14 23.55 4.90
C GLY A 203 -1.22 23.29 6.10
N PRO A 204 -1.23 22.07 6.65
CA PRO A 204 -0.34 21.65 7.73
C PRO A 204 1.12 21.59 7.26
N GLU A 205 2.06 21.97 8.13
CA GLU A 205 3.52 21.98 7.83
C GLU A 205 4.08 20.57 7.54
N THR A 206 3.54 19.58 8.25
CA THR A 206 3.94 18.18 8.18
C THR A 206 2.77 17.30 7.74
N GLY A 207 3.05 16.15 7.15
CA GLY A 207 2.03 15.23 6.67
C GLY A 207 2.46 14.52 5.40
N ARG A 208 2.13 13.23 5.30
CA ARG A 208 2.58 12.37 4.19
C ARG A 208 1.75 12.58 2.92
N TYR A 209 0.45 12.81 3.10
CA TYR A 209 -0.51 12.89 2.01
C TYR A 209 -0.62 14.31 1.45
N ARG A 210 -1.01 14.42 0.18
CA ARG A 210 -1.36 15.68 -0.47
C ARG A 210 -2.85 15.74 -0.67
N VAL A 211 -3.41 16.94 -0.57
CA VAL A 211 -4.83 17.16 -0.78
C VAL A 211 -5.19 16.93 -2.25
N ILE A 212 -6.34 16.28 -2.46
CA ILE A 212 -6.98 16.08 -3.74
C ILE A 212 -8.42 16.60 -3.65
N ARG A 213 -8.88 17.34 -4.68
CA ARG A 213 -10.23 17.91 -4.75
C ARG A 213 -10.90 17.64 -6.11
N GLY A 214 -12.22 17.85 -6.25
CA GLY A 214 -12.84 17.95 -7.59
C GLY A 214 -13.75 16.83 -8.06
N GLY A 215 -13.73 15.65 -7.44
CA GLY A 215 -14.47 14.47 -7.95
C GLY A 215 -13.84 13.90 -9.22
N ASP A 216 -14.23 12.71 -9.66
CA ASP A 216 -13.71 12.11 -10.89
C ASP A 216 -14.78 11.34 -11.68
N TRP A 217 -14.44 10.91 -12.90
CA TRP A 217 -15.37 10.24 -13.81
C TRP A 217 -15.92 8.90 -13.30
N TYR A 218 -15.26 8.24 -12.35
CA TYR A 218 -15.60 6.92 -11.80
C TYR A 218 -16.31 6.98 -10.44
N SER A 219 -16.01 7.97 -9.61
CA SER A 219 -16.60 8.09 -8.28
C SER A 219 -18.07 8.53 -8.31
N ASP A 220 -18.75 8.40 -7.17
CA ASP A 220 -20.16 8.80 -7.03
C ASP A 220 -20.29 10.33 -6.86
N ALA A 221 -21.48 10.89 -7.12
CA ALA A 221 -21.73 12.33 -7.06
C ALA A 221 -21.40 12.98 -5.69
N ARG A 222 -21.46 12.20 -4.60
CA ARG A 222 -21.07 12.65 -3.25
C ARG A 222 -19.61 13.11 -3.20
N ASP A 223 -18.73 12.49 -3.98
CA ASP A 223 -17.29 12.77 -3.92
C ASP A 223 -16.90 13.93 -4.84
N CYS A 224 -17.89 14.50 -5.54
CA CYS A 224 -17.76 15.66 -6.43
C CYS A 224 -18.09 17.00 -5.74
N ARG A 225 -18.46 16.99 -4.45
CA ARG A 225 -18.87 18.20 -3.71
C ARG A 225 -17.72 19.17 -3.56
N SER A 226 -18.02 20.47 -3.49
CA SER A 226 -16.98 21.52 -3.33
C SER A 226 -16.08 21.28 -2.11
N ALA A 227 -16.68 20.82 -1.01
CA ALA A 227 -16.00 20.59 0.26
C ALA A 227 -15.33 19.21 0.37
N PHE A 228 -15.59 18.28 -0.55
CA PHE A 228 -15.05 16.93 -0.45
C PHE A 228 -13.53 16.97 -0.51
N ARG A 229 -12.90 16.34 0.47
CA ARG A 229 -11.46 16.21 0.58
C ARG A 229 -11.10 14.76 0.32
N TYR A 230 -10.20 14.54 -0.62
CA TYR A 230 -9.48 13.29 -0.73
C TYR A 230 -8.01 13.55 -0.49
N SER A 231 -7.25 12.49 -0.28
CA SER A 231 -5.82 12.61 -0.12
C SER A 231 -5.14 11.34 -0.56
N ASP A 232 -4.01 11.49 -1.23
CA ASP A 232 -3.14 10.39 -1.58
C ASP A 232 -1.68 10.80 -1.39
N VAL A 233 -0.77 9.85 -1.33
CA VAL A 233 0.67 10.14 -1.23
C VAL A 233 1.13 10.80 -2.53
N PRO A 234 2.13 11.70 -2.48
CA PRO A 234 2.54 12.45 -3.66
C PRO A 234 3.08 11.57 -4.81
N GLU A 235 3.49 10.34 -4.52
CA GLU A 235 3.91 9.32 -5.50
C GLU A 235 2.75 8.48 -6.07
N GLY A 236 1.52 8.66 -5.56
CA GLY A 236 0.34 7.93 -6.00
C GLY A 236 -0.03 8.26 -7.45
N THR A 237 -0.35 7.25 -8.24
CA THR A 237 -0.82 7.39 -9.63
C THR A 237 -2.27 6.91 -9.73
N PHE A 238 -3.14 7.37 -8.84
CA PHE A 238 -4.56 7.01 -8.92
C PHE A 238 -5.07 7.42 -10.31
N TYR A 239 -5.63 6.45 -11.05
CA TYR A 239 -5.87 6.54 -12.50
C TYR A 239 -6.92 7.60 -12.88
N ALA A 240 -7.55 8.25 -11.90
CA ALA A 240 -8.53 9.31 -12.08
C ALA A 240 -8.09 10.63 -11.43
N VAL A 241 -6.77 10.86 -11.25
CA VAL A 241 -6.20 12.12 -10.73
C VAL A 241 -5.38 12.84 -11.81
N GLY A 242 -5.68 14.12 -11.97
CA GLY A 242 -4.95 15.12 -12.74
C GLY A 242 -4.67 16.35 -11.88
N PHE A 243 -4.68 17.53 -12.50
CA PHE A 243 -4.45 18.81 -11.83
C PHE A 243 -4.81 19.98 -12.74
N ARG A 244 -4.99 21.16 -12.13
CA ARG A 244 -4.94 22.46 -12.81
C ARG A 244 -3.86 23.33 -12.17
N VAL A 245 -3.48 24.41 -12.84
CA VAL A 245 -2.42 25.31 -12.35
C VAL A 245 -2.97 26.62 -11.82
N VAL A 246 -2.26 27.20 -10.86
CA VAL A 246 -2.34 28.62 -10.48
C VAL A 246 -1.13 29.33 -11.06
N CYS A 247 -1.32 30.57 -11.51
CA CYS A 247 -0.29 31.42 -12.07
C CYS A 247 -0.22 32.74 -11.30
N ASN A 248 0.97 33.01 -10.76
CA ASN A 248 1.31 34.22 -10.04
C ASN A 248 2.20 35.11 -10.92
N LEU A 249 1.92 36.42 -10.91
CA LEU A 249 2.73 37.41 -11.62
C LEU A 249 3.87 37.90 -10.72
N VAL A 250 5.10 37.65 -11.13
CA VAL A 250 6.29 38.23 -10.49
C VAL A 250 6.49 39.63 -11.06
N ALA A 251 6.54 40.64 -10.18
CA ALA A 251 6.82 42.01 -10.60
C ALA A 251 8.20 42.06 -11.29
N ARG A 252 8.24 42.52 -12.56
CA ARG A 252 9.51 42.73 -13.29
C ARG A 252 10.35 43.76 -12.52
N SER A 253 11.46 43.34 -11.92
CA SER A 253 12.45 44.29 -11.39
C SER A 253 13.14 44.99 -12.56
N THR A 254 12.88 46.29 -12.73
CA THR A 254 13.61 47.13 -13.67
C THR A 254 14.91 47.62 -13.05
N GLY A 255 16.04 47.27 -13.66
CA GLY A 255 17.31 48.00 -13.53
C GLY A 255 18.48 47.21 -12.91
N PRO A 256 19.73 47.37 -13.44
CA PRO A 256 20.90 46.65 -12.98
C PRO A 256 21.58 47.39 -11.82
N THR A 257 22.13 46.66 -10.85
CA THR A 257 23.18 47.23 -9.99
C THR A 257 24.11 46.14 -9.45
N ASN A 258 25.35 46.17 -9.94
CA ASN A 258 26.53 45.65 -9.24
C ASN A 258 26.75 46.46 -7.97
N VAL A 259 26.94 45.84 -6.80
CA VAL A 259 28.00 46.22 -5.83
C VAL A 259 28.42 44.98 -5.03
N ALA A 260 29.74 44.87 -4.86
CA ALA A 260 30.50 43.79 -4.24
C ALA A 260 30.41 43.71 -2.70
N ALA A 261 30.95 42.59 -2.23
CA ALA A 261 31.29 42.16 -0.87
C ALA A 261 31.48 43.22 0.23
N ARG A 262 30.94 42.92 1.42
CA ARG A 262 31.69 42.98 2.69
C ARG A 262 31.07 42.06 3.74
N ALA A 263 31.93 41.22 4.32
CA ALA A 263 31.66 40.39 5.48
C ALA A 263 31.49 41.24 6.75
N THR A 264 30.60 40.83 7.66
CA THR A 264 30.84 40.76 9.11
C THR A 264 29.68 40.06 9.82
N GLY A 265 30.00 38.96 10.50
CA GLY A 265 29.55 38.66 11.86
C GLY A 265 28.09 38.23 12.09
N ARG A 266 27.85 36.92 12.10
CA ARG A 266 26.95 36.30 13.09
C ARG A 266 27.63 35.06 13.68
N GLN A 267 27.69 35.04 15.01
CA GLN A 267 28.21 33.95 15.81
C GLN A 267 27.43 32.65 15.55
N PRO A 268 28.09 31.48 15.61
CA PRO A 268 27.38 30.21 15.63
C PRO A 268 26.64 30.05 16.96
N LEU A 269 25.36 29.68 16.89
CA LEU A 269 24.66 29.02 17.99
C LEU A 269 25.29 27.62 18.17
N PRO A 270 25.34 27.07 19.39
CA PRO A 270 26.16 25.90 19.68
C PRO A 270 25.64 24.68 18.90
N GLU A 271 26.56 23.98 18.24
CA GLU A 271 26.37 22.58 17.86
C GLU A 271 26.19 21.77 19.16
N GLU A 272 24.95 21.42 19.48
CA GLU A 272 24.72 20.27 20.34
C GLU A 272 25.05 19.02 19.52
N SER A 273 26.31 18.62 19.62
CA SER A 273 26.74 17.27 19.32
C SER A 273 25.90 16.30 20.18
N VAL A 274 24.92 15.65 19.58
CA VAL A 274 24.35 14.44 20.16
C VAL A 274 25.38 13.32 19.93
N THR A 275 26.44 13.34 20.72
CA THR A 275 27.24 12.15 20.98
C THR A 275 26.37 11.21 21.80
N ALA A 276 25.63 10.33 21.13
CA ALA A 276 25.06 9.16 21.78
C ALA A 276 26.23 8.31 22.27
N THR A 277 26.57 8.44 23.55
CA THR A 277 27.44 7.50 24.24
C THR A 277 26.59 6.27 24.57
N PRO A 278 27.06 5.04 24.27
CA PRO A 278 26.30 3.84 24.59
C PRO A 278 26.28 3.69 26.12
N SER A 279 25.09 3.69 26.72
CA SER A 279 24.95 3.43 28.15
C SER A 279 24.04 2.22 28.37
N GLY A 280 24.70 1.13 28.77
CA GLY A 280 24.09 -0.12 29.19
C GLY A 280 24.19 -1.23 28.13
N PRO A 281 24.49 -2.48 28.53
CA PRO A 281 24.27 -3.62 27.64
C PRO A 281 22.79 -3.61 27.23
N VAL A 282 22.52 -3.52 25.92
CA VAL A 282 21.18 -3.76 25.39
C VAL A 282 20.76 -5.14 25.91
N PRO A 283 19.59 -5.26 26.58
CA PRO A 283 19.13 -6.55 27.09
C PRO A 283 19.17 -7.56 25.96
N ARG A 284 19.86 -8.69 26.17
CA ARG A 284 19.75 -9.81 25.23
C ARG A 284 18.32 -10.34 25.29
N PRO A 285 17.74 -10.81 24.17
CA PRO A 285 16.51 -11.57 24.23
C PRO A 285 16.72 -12.76 25.17
N THR A 286 16.05 -12.77 26.32
CA THR A 286 16.34 -13.69 27.43
C THR A 286 15.46 -14.94 27.45
N SER A 287 14.40 -14.96 26.65
CA SER A 287 13.42 -16.05 26.57
C SER A 287 12.63 -15.95 25.26
N GLY A 288 12.13 -17.07 24.70
CA GLY A 288 11.38 -17.11 23.43
C GLY A 288 12.16 -17.70 22.25
N GLU A 289 11.44 -18.19 21.24
CA GLU A 289 12.05 -18.78 20.03
C GLU A 289 12.35 -17.74 18.94
N ASP A 290 13.16 -18.13 17.96
CA ASP A 290 13.50 -17.35 16.76
C ASP A 290 12.38 -17.37 15.69
N TRP A 291 12.50 -16.52 14.68
CA TRP A 291 11.55 -16.35 13.58
C TRP A 291 12.21 -16.55 12.21
N PRO A 292 12.71 -17.75 11.87
CA PRO A 292 13.63 -17.92 10.75
C PRO A 292 12.98 -17.80 9.37
N ARG A 293 11.64 -17.74 9.27
CA ARG A 293 10.92 -17.82 7.99
C ARG A 293 9.55 -17.16 8.07
N TRP A 294 8.91 -17.03 6.90
CA TRP A 294 7.54 -16.57 6.76
C TRP A 294 6.58 -17.25 7.74
N ARG A 295 5.77 -16.45 8.43
CA ARG A 295 4.81 -16.90 9.46
C ARG A 295 5.45 -17.68 10.63
N GLY A 296 6.74 -17.49 10.86
CA GLY A 296 7.43 -17.95 12.06
C GLY A 296 7.98 -19.37 11.97
N PRO A 297 8.50 -19.90 13.09
CA PRO A 297 9.28 -21.15 13.09
C PRO A 297 8.49 -22.36 12.59
N ARG A 298 7.17 -22.35 12.72
CA ARG A 298 6.27 -23.41 12.23
C ARG A 298 5.55 -23.07 10.92
N GLY A 299 5.60 -21.82 10.46
CA GLY A 299 4.94 -21.38 9.23
C GLY A 299 3.42 -21.19 9.35
N ASP A 300 2.89 -21.15 10.56
CA ASP A 300 1.44 -21.09 10.86
C ASP A 300 1.04 -19.82 11.64
N GLY A 301 1.98 -18.89 11.84
CA GLY A 301 1.74 -17.68 12.61
C GLY A 301 1.61 -17.92 14.11
N THR A 302 2.30 -18.90 14.66
CA THR A 302 2.40 -19.11 16.10
C THR A 302 3.79 -18.72 16.61
N TRP A 303 3.85 -18.23 17.84
CA TRP A 303 5.09 -17.85 18.51
C TRP A 303 5.12 -18.36 19.95
N ASN A 304 6.16 -19.11 20.31
CA ASN A 304 6.45 -19.45 21.69
C ASN A 304 7.12 -18.26 22.40
N ALA A 305 6.29 -17.31 22.81
CA ALA A 305 6.69 -16.04 23.40
C ALA A 305 7.02 -16.18 24.89
N PRO A 306 7.85 -15.26 25.45
CA PRO A 306 7.90 -15.02 26.88
C PRO A 306 6.51 -14.78 27.48
N ARG A 307 6.43 -14.77 28.81
CA ARG A 307 5.28 -14.17 29.48
C ARG A 307 5.33 -12.66 29.29
N LEU A 308 4.61 -12.16 28.29
CA LEU A 308 4.48 -10.74 28.01
C LEU A 308 3.49 -10.08 28.97
N ALA A 309 3.83 -8.88 29.43
CA ALA A 309 2.94 -8.06 30.23
C ALA A 309 1.67 -7.72 29.43
N THR A 310 0.53 -7.74 30.11
CA THR A 310 -0.79 -7.50 29.50
C THR A 310 -1.12 -6.02 29.33
N THR A 311 -0.31 -5.13 29.91
CA THR A 311 -0.43 -3.67 29.82
C THR A 311 0.90 -3.07 29.40
N TRP A 312 0.87 -2.08 28.51
CA TRP A 312 2.07 -1.36 28.08
C TRP A 312 2.10 0.08 28.61
N PRO A 313 3.28 0.73 28.65
CA PRO A 313 3.41 2.11 29.10
C PRO A 313 2.56 3.07 28.26
N ALA A 314 1.94 4.07 28.92
CA ALA A 314 1.18 5.12 28.23
C ALA A 314 2.04 5.96 27.26
N ALA A 315 3.36 6.00 27.49
CA ALA A 315 4.32 6.66 26.59
C ALA A 315 4.60 5.85 25.30
N GLY A 316 4.01 4.65 25.15
CA GLY A 316 4.26 3.74 24.05
C GLY A 316 5.46 2.81 24.28
N LEU A 317 5.81 2.04 23.26
CA LEU A 317 6.99 1.18 23.24
C LEU A 317 8.09 1.87 22.44
N SER A 318 9.27 2.05 23.03
CA SER A 318 10.40 2.67 22.34
C SER A 318 11.24 1.63 21.60
N PRO A 319 11.75 1.93 20.40
CA PRO A 319 12.66 1.04 19.71
C PRO A 319 13.98 0.91 20.47
N ALA A 320 14.50 -0.31 20.55
CA ALA A 320 15.85 -0.60 21.01
C ALA A 320 16.88 -0.04 20.00
N TRP A 321 16.58 -0.17 18.71
CA TRP A 321 17.35 0.38 17.61
C TRP A 321 16.47 0.55 16.36
N THR A 322 16.96 1.33 15.39
CA THR A 322 16.31 1.57 14.09
C THR A 322 17.38 1.60 13.00
N GLN A 323 17.05 1.04 11.83
CA GLN A 323 17.90 1.07 10.63
C GLN A 323 17.10 1.60 9.44
N GLU A 324 17.75 2.35 8.55
CA GLU A 324 17.14 2.80 7.30
C GLU A 324 17.03 1.65 6.30
N LEU A 325 15.91 1.61 5.58
CA LEU A 325 15.64 0.65 4.52
C LEU A 325 15.12 1.35 3.26
N GLY A 326 15.29 0.69 2.13
CA GLY A 326 14.50 0.94 0.93
C GLY A 326 13.08 0.34 1.02
N GLY A 327 12.29 0.59 -0.02
CA GLY A 327 10.91 0.11 -0.10
C GLY A 327 10.82 -1.41 -0.22
N GLY A 328 9.74 -2.01 0.28
CA GLY A 328 9.49 -3.45 0.19
C GLY A 328 8.21 -3.90 0.90
N TYR A 329 7.80 -5.14 0.72
CA TYR A 329 6.66 -5.73 1.45
C TYR A 329 6.99 -7.10 2.05
N GLY A 330 8.20 -7.61 1.81
CA GLY A 330 8.73 -8.81 2.44
C GLY A 330 8.74 -8.67 3.94
N GLY A 331 8.39 -9.76 4.63
CA GLY A 331 8.52 -9.83 6.07
C GLY A 331 9.98 -9.85 6.51
N VAL A 332 10.16 -9.81 7.82
CA VAL A 332 11.46 -9.93 8.48
C VAL A 332 11.66 -11.39 8.90
N SER A 333 12.91 -11.86 8.88
CA SER A 333 13.30 -13.13 9.50
C SER A 333 14.40 -12.90 10.54
N VAL A 334 14.35 -13.64 11.64
CA VAL A 334 15.35 -13.58 12.69
C VAL A 334 15.79 -14.99 13.06
N SER A 335 17.10 -15.23 13.05
CA SER A 335 17.68 -16.53 13.37
C SER A 335 19.09 -16.36 13.91
N ALA A 336 19.41 -17.04 15.01
CA ALA A 336 20.74 -17.08 15.62
C ALA A 336 21.34 -15.69 15.86
N GLY A 337 20.55 -14.75 16.36
CA GLY A 337 20.98 -13.38 16.66
C GLY A 337 21.19 -12.50 15.41
N ARG A 338 20.65 -12.88 14.26
CA ARG A 338 20.70 -12.11 13.01
C ARG A 338 19.31 -11.81 12.49
N VAL A 339 19.13 -10.58 11.99
CA VAL A 339 17.91 -10.12 11.35
C VAL A 339 18.16 -10.05 9.85
N TYR A 340 17.28 -10.66 9.07
CA TYR A 340 17.33 -10.69 7.61
C TYR A 340 16.10 -10.01 7.06
N VAL A 341 16.31 -9.10 6.10
CA VAL A 341 15.23 -8.37 5.43
C VAL A 341 15.65 -8.08 3.99
N MET A 342 14.67 -7.93 3.11
CA MET A 342 14.92 -7.49 1.74
C MET A 342 14.33 -6.11 1.51
N ASP A 343 15.00 -5.32 0.67
CA ASP A 343 14.48 -4.05 0.20
C ASP A 343 14.87 -3.77 -1.26
N ARG A 344 14.35 -2.67 -1.79
CA ARG A 344 14.79 -2.11 -3.07
C ARG A 344 15.27 -0.69 -2.90
N GLN A 345 16.44 -0.40 -3.46
CA GLN A 345 16.94 0.95 -3.69
C GLN A 345 16.76 1.31 -5.16
N ARG A 346 16.28 2.53 -5.43
CA ARG A 346 15.99 3.00 -6.80
C ARG A 346 17.14 3.78 -7.42
N GLU A 347 17.90 4.47 -6.58
CA GLU A 347 18.96 5.40 -6.97
C GLU A 347 20.28 5.00 -6.30
N PRO A 348 21.44 5.17 -6.98
CA PRO A 348 21.59 5.64 -8.36
C PRO A 348 21.21 4.57 -9.41
N GLU A 349 21.10 3.31 -9.00
CA GLU A 349 20.68 2.20 -9.84
C GLU A 349 19.61 1.38 -9.11
N SER A 350 18.65 0.86 -9.85
CA SER A 350 17.59 0.02 -9.31
C SER A 350 18.16 -1.34 -8.92
N VAL A 351 18.31 -1.56 -7.61
CA VAL A 351 18.82 -2.80 -7.01
C VAL A 351 17.87 -3.33 -5.94
N GLU A 352 17.70 -4.63 -5.90
CA GLU A 352 17.20 -5.30 -4.70
C GLU A 352 18.38 -5.68 -3.80
N ARG A 353 18.16 -5.65 -2.50
CA ARG A 353 19.17 -6.03 -1.50
C ARG A 353 18.61 -7.07 -0.54
N VAL A 354 19.47 -7.99 -0.13
CA VAL A 354 19.31 -8.82 1.06
C VAL A 354 20.23 -8.25 2.12
N LEU A 355 19.66 -7.85 3.24
CA LEU A 355 20.37 -7.16 4.32
C LEU A 355 20.39 -8.04 5.56
N CYS A 356 21.52 -8.03 6.27
CA CYS A 356 21.68 -8.69 7.54
C CYS A 356 22.15 -7.71 8.61
N PHE A 357 21.46 -7.72 9.75
CA PHE A 357 21.78 -6.90 10.92
C PHE A 357 21.97 -7.78 12.15
N ASP A 358 22.80 -7.32 13.08
CA ASP A 358 22.88 -7.91 14.41
C ASP A 358 21.57 -7.65 15.17
N ALA A 359 20.94 -8.70 15.70
CA ALA A 359 19.61 -8.59 16.29
C ALA A 359 19.58 -7.74 17.57
N VAL A 360 20.69 -7.66 18.30
CA VAL A 360 20.78 -6.95 19.58
C VAL A 360 21.07 -5.47 19.34
N THR A 361 22.04 -5.17 18.49
CA THR A 361 22.57 -3.81 18.30
C THR A 361 21.96 -3.09 17.11
N GLY A 362 21.42 -3.84 16.15
CA GLY A 362 20.99 -3.32 14.86
C GLY A 362 22.15 -2.98 13.93
N GLU A 363 23.41 -3.28 14.28
CA GLU A 363 24.55 -2.99 13.43
C GLU A 363 24.48 -3.80 12.12
N PRO A 364 24.74 -3.18 10.95
CA PRO A 364 24.82 -3.90 9.68
C PRO A 364 25.96 -4.92 9.72
N LEU A 365 25.65 -6.17 9.39
CA LEU A 365 26.63 -7.26 9.33
C LEU A 365 27.12 -7.52 7.91
N TRP A 366 26.18 -7.62 6.97
CA TRP A 366 26.47 -7.77 5.56
C TRP A 366 25.27 -7.35 4.71
N SER A 367 25.53 -7.08 3.42
CA SER A 367 24.52 -6.83 2.41
C SER A 367 24.89 -7.54 1.10
N HIS A 368 23.93 -8.22 0.51
CA HIS A 368 24.03 -8.72 -0.86
C HIS A 368 23.08 -7.91 -1.75
N GLN A 369 23.55 -7.44 -2.91
CA GLN A 369 22.74 -6.61 -3.82
C GLN A 369 22.85 -7.09 -5.26
N TYR A 370 21.78 -6.91 -6.03
CA TYR A 370 21.72 -7.27 -7.44
C TYR A 370 20.81 -6.30 -8.19
N SER A 371 21.17 -6.01 -9.45
CA SER A 371 20.40 -5.12 -10.32
C SER A 371 19.07 -5.73 -10.70
N VAL A 372 18.03 -4.91 -10.74
CA VAL A 372 16.67 -5.34 -11.09
C VAL A 372 15.99 -4.34 -12.04
N ASP A 373 15.22 -4.88 -12.98
CA ASP A 373 14.28 -4.11 -13.79
C ASP A 373 12.85 -4.47 -13.38
N TYR A 374 12.11 -3.48 -12.90
CA TYR A 374 10.72 -3.64 -12.47
C TYR A 374 9.71 -3.34 -13.59
N GLN A 375 10.15 -3.22 -14.85
CA GLN A 375 9.24 -3.11 -15.99
C GLN A 375 8.18 -4.21 -15.96
N GLY A 376 6.90 -3.81 -15.95
CA GLY A 376 5.76 -4.72 -15.92
C GLY A 376 5.24 -5.05 -14.51
N VAL A 377 5.96 -4.69 -13.44
CA VAL A 377 5.46 -4.79 -12.06
C VAL A 377 4.65 -3.52 -11.74
N SER A 378 3.34 -3.66 -11.49
CA SER A 378 2.43 -2.53 -11.32
C SER A 378 2.68 -1.70 -10.05
N TYR A 379 3.36 -2.27 -9.05
CA TYR A 379 3.59 -1.62 -7.77
C TYR A 379 5.09 -1.58 -7.50
N ASP A 380 5.68 -0.40 -7.67
CA ASP A 380 7.13 -0.22 -7.83
C ASP A 380 7.92 -0.23 -6.50
N SER A 381 7.32 -0.63 -5.38
CA SER A 381 8.04 -0.86 -4.12
C SER A 381 8.49 -2.32 -4.01
N GLY A 382 9.61 -2.53 -3.29
CA GLY A 382 10.55 -3.64 -3.44
C GLY A 382 10.06 -5.04 -3.07
N PRO A 383 10.98 -5.99 -2.80
CA PRO A 383 10.71 -7.42 -2.62
C PRO A 383 9.53 -7.69 -1.69
N ARG A 384 8.73 -8.71 -2.02
CA ARG A 384 7.54 -9.13 -1.26
C ARG A 384 7.71 -10.44 -0.50
N SER A 385 8.75 -11.19 -0.86
CA SER A 385 9.10 -12.46 -0.25
C SER A 385 9.85 -12.22 1.06
N THR A 386 9.64 -13.11 2.03
CA THR A 386 10.38 -13.10 3.30
C THR A 386 11.59 -14.03 3.16
N PRO A 387 12.80 -13.60 3.56
CA PRO A 387 13.96 -14.49 3.62
C PRO A 387 13.68 -15.73 4.46
N THR A 388 14.05 -16.92 3.97
CA THR A 388 13.93 -18.16 4.73
C THR A 388 15.32 -18.62 5.16
N VAL A 389 15.55 -18.65 6.47
CA VAL A 389 16.79 -19.12 7.07
C VAL A 389 16.66 -20.60 7.41
N HIS A 390 17.62 -21.40 6.98
CA HIS A 390 17.71 -22.81 7.33
C HIS A 390 19.17 -23.20 7.53
N GLU A 391 19.49 -23.67 8.74
CA GLU A 391 20.86 -23.94 9.16
C GLU A 391 21.77 -22.71 8.95
N HIS A 392 22.86 -22.84 8.20
CA HIS A 392 23.81 -21.78 7.88
C HIS A 392 23.51 -21.05 6.56
N ARG A 393 22.26 -21.12 6.07
CA ARG A 393 21.87 -20.56 4.76
C ARG A 393 20.64 -19.66 4.85
N VAL A 394 20.58 -18.69 3.94
CA VAL A 394 19.44 -17.80 3.72
C VAL A 394 18.99 -17.94 2.28
N TYR A 395 17.71 -18.27 2.09
CA TYR A 395 17.05 -18.38 0.80
C TYR A 395 16.16 -17.18 0.57
N THR A 396 16.29 -16.52 -0.58
CA THR A 396 15.52 -15.31 -0.90
C THR A 396 15.00 -15.37 -2.33
N LEU A 397 13.78 -14.85 -2.54
CA LEU A 397 13.21 -14.67 -3.87
C LEU A 397 12.88 -13.19 -4.10
N GLY A 398 13.59 -12.56 -5.04
CA GLY A 398 13.32 -11.20 -5.49
C GLY A 398 11.99 -11.07 -6.24
N ALA A 399 11.43 -9.86 -6.30
CA ALA A 399 10.12 -9.63 -6.92
C ALA A 399 10.10 -9.98 -8.42
N VAL A 400 11.27 -9.94 -9.07
CA VAL A 400 11.47 -10.20 -10.49
C VAL A 400 12.26 -11.49 -10.73
N GLY A 401 12.18 -12.46 -9.81
CA GLY A 401 12.61 -13.85 -10.08
C GLY A 401 14.07 -14.17 -9.75
N HIS A 402 14.77 -13.31 -9.03
CA HIS A 402 16.13 -13.62 -8.59
C HIS A 402 16.09 -14.50 -7.34
N LEU A 403 16.42 -15.78 -7.48
CA LEU A 403 16.49 -16.74 -6.39
C LEU A 403 17.94 -16.90 -5.93
N HIS A 404 18.19 -16.67 -4.65
CA HIS A 404 19.52 -16.78 -4.06
C HIS A 404 19.53 -17.76 -2.88
N CYS A 405 20.65 -18.46 -2.73
CA CYS A 405 21.09 -19.09 -1.51
C CYS A 405 22.39 -18.41 -1.07
N LEU A 406 22.34 -17.79 0.10
CA LEU A 406 23.45 -17.05 0.69
C LEU A 406 23.93 -17.76 1.95
N ASP A 407 25.23 -17.66 2.26
CA ASP A 407 25.74 -17.99 3.58
C ASP A 407 25.16 -17.01 4.62
N ALA A 408 24.59 -17.54 5.70
CA ALA A 408 23.91 -16.74 6.72
C ALA A 408 24.86 -15.82 7.51
N VAL A 409 26.14 -16.17 7.59
CA VAL A 409 27.13 -15.41 8.36
C VAL A 409 27.81 -14.36 7.50
N THR A 410 28.16 -14.67 6.25
CA THR A 410 28.95 -13.80 5.39
C THR A 410 28.15 -13.06 4.33
N GLY A 411 26.95 -13.56 3.97
CA GLY A 411 26.16 -13.04 2.85
C GLY A 411 26.70 -13.46 1.48
N GLU A 412 27.71 -14.33 1.41
CA GLU A 412 28.28 -14.81 0.16
C GLU A 412 27.30 -15.74 -0.56
N ILE A 413 27.20 -15.60 -1.89
CA ILE A 413 26.37 -16.48 -2.71
C ILE A 413 26.96 -17.90 -2.70
N GLN A 414 26.17 -18.86 -2.26
CA GLN A 414 26.46 -20.28 -2.44
C GLN A 414 25.97 -20.79 -3.79
N TRP A 415 24.77 -20.34 -4.20
CA TRP A 415 24.25 -20.51 -5.55
C TRP A 415 23.15 -19.48 -5.83
N SER A 416 22.89 -19.20 -7.10
CA SER A 416 21.83 -18.29 -7.54
C SER A 416 21.18 -18.77 -8.84
N LYS A 417 19.94 -18.34 -9.08
CA LYS A 417 19.18 -18.55 -10.32
C LYS A 417 18.42 -17.28 -10.69
N ASP A 418 18.37 -16.98 -11.97
CA ASP A 418 17.45 -15.99 -12.52
C ASP A 418 16.27 -16.75 -13.12
N LEU A 419 15.15 -16.82 -12.39
CA LEU A 419 14.01 -17.65 -12.78
C LEU A 419 13.38 -17.20 -14.11
N VAL A 420 13.45 -15.91 -14.43
CA VAL A 420 12.92 -15.39 -15.69
C VAL A 420 13.84 -15.82 -16.84
N LYS A 421 15.14 -15.62 -16.70
CA LYS A 421 16.13 -15.92 -17.75
C LYS A 421 16.37 -17.42 -17.93
N ASP A 422 16.54 -18.15 -16.83
CA ASP A 422 16.97 -19.55 -16.83
C ASP A 422 15.79 -20.50 -17.04
N PHE A 423 14.57 -20.08 -16.66
CA PHE A 423 13.38 -20.95 -16.62
C PHE A 423 12.12 -20.34 -17.24
N GLY A 424 12.18 -19.13 -17.81
CA GLY A 424 11.02 -18.49 -18.44
C GLY A 424 9.90 -18.12 -17.47
N ALA A 425 10.21 -17.89 -16.19
CA ALA A 425 9.23 -17.51 -15.18
C ALA A 425 8.38 -16.32 -15.60
N ARG A 426 7.05 -16.43 -15.42
CA ARG A 426 6.12 -15.32 -15.66
C ARG A 426 5.96 -14.51 -14.38
N VAL A 427 6.45 -13.28 -14.39
CA VAL A 427 6.31 -12.35 -13.26
C VAL A 427 4.86 -11.86 -13.14
N PRO A 428 4.17 -12.10 -12.01
CA PRO A 428 2.80 -11.62 -11.80
C PRO A 428 2.69 -10.09 -11.77
N LEU A 429 1.46 -9.56 -11.85
CA LEU A 429 1.19 -8.11 -11.86
C LEU A 429 1.84 -7.34 -10.69
N TRP A 430 1.90 -7.96 -9.52
CA TRP A 430 2.55 -7.38 -8.33
C TRP A 430 3.90 -8.04 -8.02
N GLY A 431 4.53 -8.74 -8.97
CA GLY A 431 5.79 -9.45 -8.73
C GLY A 431 5.63 -10.75 -7.95
N LEU A 432 6.70 -11.54 -7.89
CA LEU A 432 6.79 -12.76 -7.09
C LEU A 432 6.85 -12.40 -5.60
N SER A 433 6.14 -13.16 -4.77
CA SER A 433 5.91 -12.81 -3.36
C SER A 433 5.91 -13.99 -2.39
N ALA A 434 5.61 -15.19 -2.86
CA ALA A 434 5.70 -16.39 -2.03
C ALA A 434 7.12 -16.55 -1.46
N SER A 435 7.19 -16.91 -0.19
CA SER A 435 8.47 -17.12 0.49
C SER A 435 9.02 -18.52 0.18
N PRO A 436 10.35 -18.69 0.06
CA PRO A 436 10.93 -20.02 -0.15
C PRO A 436 10.55 -21.00 0.97
N VAL A 437 10.05 -22.18 0.61
CA VAL A 437 9.61 -23.20 1.57
C VAL A 437 10.64 -24.33 1.63
N ILE A 438 11.09 -24.67 2.82
CA ILE A 438 12.04 -25.76 3.03
C ILE A 438 11.29 -27.05 3.34
N PHE A 439 11.60 -28.10 2.58
CA PHE A 439 11.16 -29.47 2.84
C PHE A 439 12.34 -30.42 2.66
N GLU A 440 12.79 -31.04 3.75
CA GLU A 440 13.98 -31.91 3.75
C GLU A 440 15.20 -31.24 3.09
N LYS A 441 15.64 -31.74 1.92
CA LYS A 441 16.76 -31.22 1.13
C LYS A 441 16.32 -30.34 -0.03
N LEU A 442 15.07 -29.87 -0.02
CA LEU A 442 14.49 -29.08 -1.09
C LEU A 442 14.10 -27.67 -0.62
N VAL A 443 14.37 -26.69 -1.47
CA VAL A 443 13.76 -25.37 -1.42
C VAL A 443 12.71 -25.28 -2.52
N ILE A 444 11.45 -25.13 -2.12
CA ILE A 444 10.28 -25.08 -2.97
C ILE A 444 9.89 -23.62 -3.22
N ILE A 445 9.68 -23.27 -4.47
CA ILE A 445 9.41 -21.93 -4.97
C ILE A 445 8.10 -21.91 -5.77
N HIS A 446 7.33 -20.84 -5.63
CA HIS A 446 6.11 -20.57 -6.39
C HIS A 446 6.39 -19.46 -7.40
N ALA A 447 6.64 -19.81 -8.67
CA ALA A 447 7.17 -18.86 -9.66
C ALA A 447 6.72 -19.04 -11.13
N ALA A 448 5.73 -19.90 -11.42
CA ALA A 448 5.17 -20.05 -12.78
C ALA A 448 6.24 -20.15 -13.89
N LEU A 449 7.16 -21.10 -13.71
CA LEU A 449 8.23 -21.44 -14.66
C LEU A 449 7.68 -22.12 -15.91
N GLU A 450 8.44 -22.08 -17.00
CA GLU A 450 8.12 -22.73 -18.27
C GLU A 450 9.04 -23.95 -18.54
N PRO A 451 8.50 -25.09 -19.01
CA PRO A 451 7.06 -25.40 -19.11
C PRO A 451 6.49 -25.84 -17.75
N GLU A 452 5.22 -25.50 -17.50
CA GLU A 452 4.37 -26.09 -16.45
C GLU A 452 4.96 -26.17 -15.03
N GLY A 453 5.65 -25.13 -14.58
CA GLY A 453 6.30 -25.07 -13.27
C GLY A 453 5.72 -23.99 -12.36
N CYS A 454 4.42 -24.04 -12.04
CA CYS A 454 3.85 -23.16 -11.02
C CYS A 454 4.62 -23.27 -9.70
N TYR A 455 4.87 -24.51 -9.26
CA TYR A 455 5.83 -24.82 -8.21
C TYR A 455 7.05 -25.52 -8.78
N ALA A 456 8.22 -25.23 -8.20
CA ALA A 456 9.46 -25.93 -8.49
C ALA A 456 10.26 -26.14 -7.21
N ALA A 457 10.94 -27.29 -7.11
CA ALA A 457 11.87 -27.58 -6.03
C ALA A 457 13.29 -27.68 -6.54
N PHE A 458 14.20 -27.04 -5.82
CA PHE A 458 15.63 -27.07 -6.06
C PHE A 458 16.32 -27.74 -4.87
N ASP A 459 17.45 -28.40 -5.14
CA ASP A 459 18.33 -28.90 -4.09
C ASP A 459 18.81 -27.74 -3.21
N LEU A 460 18.70 -27.91 -1.89
CA LEU A 460 19.09 -26.90 -0.89
C LEU A 460 20.54 -26.42 -1.07
N THR A 461 21.45 -27.33 -1.45
CA THR A 461 22.89 -27.11 -1.46
C THR A 461 23.42 -26.75 -2.84
N THR A 462 22.90 -27.37 -3.89
CA THR A 462 23.43 -27.17 -5.26
C THR A 462 22.60 -26.20 -6.09
N GLY A 463 21.34 -25.95 -5.71
CA GLY A 463 20.39 -25.19 -6.53
C GLY A 463 19.98 -25.92 -7.82
N GLU A 464 20.28 -27.22 -7.95
CA GLU A 464 19.81 -28.03 -9.07
C GLU A 464 18.32 -28.31 -8.94
N GLU A 465 17.56 -28.12 -10.02
CA GLU A 465 16.15 -28.46 -10.04
C GLU A 465 15.95 -29.96 -9.85
N ARG A 466 15.01 -30.32 -8.98
CA ARG A 466 14.61 -31.71 -8.73
C ARG A 466 13.27 -32.04 -9.36
N TRP A 467 12.32 -31.12 -9.26
CA TRP A 467 11.03 -31.25 -9.90
C TRP A 467 10.40 -29.87 -10.11
N ARG A 468 9.47 -29.80 -11.05
CA ARG A 468 8.50 -28.71 -11.19
C ARG A 468 7.15 -29.28 -11.56
N CYS A 469 6.07 -28.60 -11.21
CA CYS A 469 4.73 -29.07 -11.54
C CYS A 469 3.70 -27.93 -11.65
N LEU A 470 2.56 -28.31 -12.23
CA LEU A 470 1.35 -27.53 -12.48
C LEU A 470 1.47 -26.49 -13.61
N PRO A 471 0.57 -26.52 -14.62
CA PRO A 471 0.54 -25.57 -15.73
C PRO A 471 -0.09 -24.22 -15.37
N ASP A 472 -0.11 -23.84 -14.08
CA ASP A 472 -0.91 -22.74 -13.58
C ASP A 472 -0.12 -21.44 -13.41
N GLY A 473 -0.82 -20.31 -13.43
CA GLY A 473 -0.24 -19.01 -13.05
C GLY A 473 0.08 -18.95 -11.56
N ALA A 474 1.17 -18.26 -11.21
CA ALA A 474 1.56 -18.10 -9.81
C ALA A 474 0.53 -17.23 -9.07
N GLY A 475 0.15 -17.68 -7.88
CA GLY A 475 -0.50 -16.85 -6.87
C GLY A 475 0.52 -16.03 -6.08
N TYR A 476 0.09 -15.46 -4.96
CA TYR A 476 0.93 -14.68 -4.06
C TYR A 476 1.18 -15.37 -2.71
N ALA A 477 0.32 -16.34 -2.35
CA ALA A 477 0.40 -17.11 -1.13
C ALA A 477 1.63 -18.03 -1.10
N THR A 478 2.24 -18.13 0.07
CA THR A 478 3.26 -19.14 0.35
C THR A 478 2.55 -20.48 0.59
N PRO A 479 2.93 -21.57 -0.10
CA PRO A 479 2.29 -22.86 0.14
C PRO A 479 2.62 -23.37 1.55
N ILE A 480 1.69 -24.09 2.17
CA ILE A 480 1.89 -24.66 3.50
C ILE A 480 2.26 -26.13 3.39
N LEU A 481 3.10 -26.59 4.32
CA LEU A 481 3.35 -28.02 4.53
C LEU A 481 2.40 -28.51 5.62
N ILE A 482 1.63 -29.54 5.32
CA ILE A 482 0.71 -30.19 6.26
C ILE A 482 1.15 -31.62 6.51
N ASP A 483 0.81 -32.14 7.69
CA ASP A 483 0.86 -33.57 7.96
C ASP A 483 -0.54 -34.15 7.79
N ARG A 484 -0.69 -35.06 6.83
CA ARG A 484 -1.92 -35.80 6.59
C ARG A 484 -1.68 -37.26 6.96
N HIS A 485 -2.02 -37.61 8.19
CA HIS A 485 -1.85 -38.95 8.75
C HIS A 485 -0.40 -39.48 8.66
N GLY A 486 0.59 -38.65 9.01
CA GLY A 486 2.01 -39.01 8.94
C GLY A 486 2.65 -38.88 7.56
N THR A 487 1.91 -38.37 6.57
CA THR A 487 2.43 -38.07 5.23
C THR A 487 2.46 -36.57 5.01
N ALA A 488 3.64 -36.04 4.69
CA ALA A 488 3.80 -34.63 4.36
C ALA A 488 3.14 -34.31 3.01
N GLU A 489 2.38 -33.23 2.97
CA GLU A 489 1.72 -32.73 1.78
C GLU A 489 1.92 -31.22 1.65
N LEU A 490 2.25 -30.75 0.46
CA LEU A 490 2.31 -29.32 0.13
C LEU A 490 0.93 -28.88 -0.35
N VAL A 491 0.29 -27.98 0.40
CA VAL A 491 -0.97 -27.36 -0.01
C VAL A 491 -0.68 -25.97 -0.58
N GLY A 492 -0.92 -25.83 -1.87
CA GLY A 492 -0.67 -24.61 -2.62
C GLY A 492 -1.95 -23.99 -3.15
N TRP A 493 -1.97 -22.65 -3.25
CA TRP A 493 -3.04 -21.90 -3.88
C TRP A 493 -2.50 -21.07 -5.04
N THR A 494 -2.81 -21.52 -6.24
CA THR A 494 -2.40 -20.89 -7.51
C THR A 494 -3.49 -19.90 -7.98
N ALA A 495 -3.24 -19.22 -9.10
CA ALA A 495 -4.22 -18.28 -9.65
C ALA A 495 -5.59 -18.92 -9.99
N ASN A 496 -5.62 -20.22 -10.31
CA ASN A 496 -6.84 -20.91 -10.74
C ASN A 496 -7.27 -22.08 -9.85
N HIS A 497 -6.43 -22.60 -8.96
CA HIS A 497 -6.71 -23.84 -8.21
C HIS A 497 -6.12 -23.84 -6.80
N VAL A 498 -6.78 -24.56 -5.91
CA VAL A 498 -6.16 -25.07 -4.67
C VAL A 498 -5.74 -26.51 -4.92
N ARG A 499 -4.52 -26.88 -4.53
CA ARG A 499 -3.95 -28.20 -4.84
C ARG A 499 -3.13 -28.77 -3.69
N GLY A 500 -3.17 -30.09 -3.58
CA GLY A 500 -2.25 -30.89 -2.78
C GLY A 500 -1.19 -31.51 -3.67
N VAL A 501 0.07 -31.40 -3.27
CA VAL A 501 1.24 -31.89 -4.02
C VAL A 501 2.14 -32.65 -3.04
N GLU A 502 2.71 -33.77 -3.49
CA GLU A 502 3.76 -34.44 -2.73
C GLU A 502 5.05 -33.59 -2.78
N PRO A 503 5.54 -33.07 -1.65
CA PRO A 503 6.65 -32.11 -1.64
C PRO A 503 7.98 -32.71 -2.10
N ALA A 504 8.17 -34.03 -1.97
CA ALA A 504 9.39 -34.70 -2.39
C ALA A 504 9.52 -34.85 -3.92
N THR A 505 8.40 -34.96 -4.64
CA THR A 505 8.38 -35.40 -6.05
C THR A 505 7.64 -34.45 -6.99
N GLY A 506 6.81 -33.54 -6.47
CA GLY A 506 5.94 -32.69 -7.27
C GLY A 506 4.67 -33.39 -7.79
N ILE A 507 4.40 -34.65 -7.39
CA ILE A 507 3.21 -35.39 -7.81
C ILE A 507 1.96 -34.72 -7.24
N VAL A 508 1.04 -34.33 -8.12
CA VAL A 508 -0.26 -33.76 -7.74
C VAL A 508 -1.14 -34.85 -7.15
N ARG A 509 -1.63 -34.64 -5.92
CA ARG A 509 -2.52 -35.56 -5.22
C ARG A 509 -3.98 -35.26 -5.52
N TRP A 510 -4.37 -33.99 -5.41
CA TRP A 510 -5.73 -33.54 -5.68
C TRP A 510 -5.75 -32.11 -6.22
N THR A 511 -6.89 -31.71 -6.81
CA THR A 511 -7.06 -30.38 -7.38
C THR A 511 -8.51 -29.92 -7.22
N ILE A 512 -8.69 -28.72 -6.68
CA ILE A 512 -9.98 -28.04 -6.55
C ILE A 512 -9.92 -26.71 -7.34
N PRO A 513 -10.75 -26.53 -8.38
CA PRO A 513 -10.78 -25.28 -9.16
C PRO A 513 -11.29 -24.10 -8.33
N PHE A 514 -10.49 -23.07 -8.13
CA PHE A 514 -10.89 -21.83 -7.47
C PHE A 514 -10.15 -20.65 -8.10
N GLN A 515 -10.71 -20.15 -9.20
CA GLN A 515 -10.17 -19.01 -9.91
C GLN A 515 -10.39 -17.72 -9.13
N VAL A 516 -9.31 -16.94 -9.01
CA VAL A 516 -9.30 -15.65 -8.32
C VAL A 516 -8.97 -14.51 -9.26
N ASN A 517 -9.62 -13.36 -9.05
CA ASN A 517 -9.40 -12.17 -9.85
C ASN A 517 -7.96 -11.69 -9.75
N TYR A 518 -7.34 -11.35 -10.88
CA TYR A 518 -5.93 -10.92 -10.98
C TYR A 518 -4.90 -11.90 -10.36
N GLY A 519 -5.28 -13.16 -10.17
CA GLY A 519 -4.43 -14.15 -9.48
C GLY A 519 -4.26 -13.88 -7.99
N THR A 520 -5.12 -13.08 -7.34
CA THR A 520 -4.99 -12.65 -5.92
C THR A 520 -5.29 -13.76 -4.90
N ALA A 521 -4.62 -14.90 -5.02
CA ALA A 521 -4.47 -15.88 -3.96
C ALA A 521 -3.38 -15.38 -3.02
N ILE A 522 -3.72 -14.49 -2.07
CA ILE A 522 -2.74 -13.75 -1.26
C ILE A 522 -2.62 -14.32 0.15
N ALA A 523 -3.72 -14.40 0.89
CA ALA A 523 -3.70 -14.98 2.23
C ALA A 523 -3.34 -16.46 2.15
N ASP A 524 -2.34 -16.88 2.94
CA ASP A 524 -1.95 -18.28 2.96
C ASP A 524 -3.12 -19.18 3.37
N PRO A 525 -3.19 -20.40 2.82
CA PRO A 525 -4.10 -21.41 3.34
C PRO A 525 -3.83 -21.70 4.83
N ILE A 526 -4.85 -22.20 5.51
CA ILE A 526 -4.68 -22.93 6.77
C ILE A 526 -5.23 -24.35 6.61
N PHE A 527 -4.69 -25.29 7.38
CA PHE A 527 -5.18 -26.66 7.44
C PHE A 527 -5.43 -27.07 8.88
N GLN A 528 -6.70 -27.30 9.22
CA GLN A 528 -7.14 -27.58 10.58
C GLN A 528 -8.36 -28.50 10.54
N ASP A 529 -8.47 -29.45 11.47
CA ASP A 529 -9.58 -30.42 11.53
C ASP A 529 -9.89 -31.14 10.19
N GLY A 530 -8.85 -31.47 9.43
CA GLY A 530 -9.00 -32.10 8.11
C GLY A 530 -9.53 -31.17 7.00
N VAL A 531 -9.59 -29.85 7.25
CA VAL A 531 -10.11 -28.84 6.32
C VAL A 531 -9.00 -27.87 5.94
N VAL A 532 -8.77 -27.73 4.64
CA VAL A 532 -8.02 -26.63 4.04
C VAL A 532 -8.97 -25.45 3.84
N LEU A 533 -8.61 -24.28 4.37
CA LEU A 533 -9.35 -23.03 4.17
C LEU A 533 -8.50 -22.06 3.34
N VAL A 534 -9.11 -21.48 2.30
CA VAL A 534 -8.52 -20.40 1.50
C VAL A 534 -9.50 -19.23 1.42
N SER A 535 -8.99 -17.99 1.39
CA SER A 535 -9.83 -16.78 1.35
C SER A 535 -9.20 -15.65 0.53
N SER A 536 -9.98 -15.09 -0.39
CA SER A 536 -9.57 -14.07 -1.37
C SER A 536 -10.31 -12.76 -1.13
N TYR A 537 -9.61 -11.66 -1.39
CA TYR A 537 -10.13 -10.29 -1.36
C TYR A 537 -11.38 -10.11 -2.24
N TYR A 538 -11.37 -10.66 -3.45
CA TYR A 538 -12.47 -10.50 -4.42
C TYR A 538 -13.44 -11.67 -4.38
N ASP A 539 -12.92 -12.89 -4.25
CA ASP A 539 -13.63 -14.10 -4.65
C ASP A 539 -14.20 -14.90 -3.49
N GLY A 540 -13.92 -14.48 -2.24
CA GLY A 540 -14.48 -15.11 -1.05
C GLY A 540 -13.63 -16.19 -0.43
N THR A 541 -14.27 -16.91 0.47
CA THR A 541 -13.68 -17.98 1.27
C THR A 541 -14.23 -19.33 0.84
N ARG A 542 -13.37 -20.34 0.85
CA ARG A 542 -13.75 -21.72 0.56
C ARG A 542 -13.07 -22.67 1.53
N ALA A 543 -13.84 -23.61 2.06
CA ALA A 543 -13.35 -24.72 2.86
C ALA A 543 -13.39 -26.02 2.07
N ILE A 544 -12.28 -26.75 2.11
CA ILE A 544 -12.04 -27.99 1.37
C ILE A 544 -11.69 -29.07 2.38
N ARG A 545 -12.53 -30.11 2.49
CA ARG A 545 -12.24 -31.27 3.32
C ARG A 545 -11.35 -32.24 2.57
N LEU A 546 -10.28 -32.65 3.23
CA LEU A 546 -9.41 -33.72 2.77
C LEU A 546 -9.95 -35.06 3.32
N GLY A 547 -10.07 -36.07 2.46
CA GLY A 547 -10.48 -37.42 2.84
C GLY A 547 -9.34 -38.24 3.45
N ASP A 548 -9.57 -39.54 3.63
CA ASP A 548 -8.53 -40.44 4.18
C ASP A 548 -7.51 -40.81 3.08
N LEU A 549 -7.95 -40.92 1.82
CA LEU A 549 -7.07 -41.21 0.69
C LEU A 549 -6.44 -39.93 0.14
N SER A 550 -5.19 -40.03 -0.32
CA SER A 550 -4.39 -38.87 -0.73
C SER A 550 -5.06 -38.00 -1.80
N GLU A 551 -5.82 -38.62 -2.69
CA GLU A 551 -6.52 -38.01 -3.83
C GLU A 551 -7.89 -37.41 -3.48
N GLU A 552 -8.41 -37.69 -2.29
CA GLU A 552 -9.72 -37.23 -1.87
C GLU A 552 -9.65 -35.80 -1.33
N ALA A 553 -10.30 -34.87 -2.05
CA ALA A 553 -10.59 -33.52 -1.58
C ALA A 553 -11.95 -33.08 -2.10
N SER A 554 -12.74 -32.40 -1.26
CA SER A 554 -14.07 -31.92 -1.64
C SER A 554 -14.39 -30.58 -0.99
N VAL A 555 -15.11 -29.71 -1.70
CA VAL A 555 -15.58 -28.44 -1.13
C VAL A 555 -16.71 -28.73 -0.14
N VAL A 556 -16.56 -28.32 1.11
CA VAL A 556 -17.61 -28.47 2.13
C VAL A 556 -18.55 -27.27 2.19
N TRP A 557 -18.00 -26.06 2.04
CA TRP A 557 -18.77 -24.84 1.93
C TRP A 557 -17.95 -23.74 1.23
N GLU A 558 -18.65 -22.72 0.74
CA GLU A 558 -18.08 -21.53 0.14
C GLU A 558 -18.92 -20.30 0.50
N ASP A 559 -18.28 -19.17 0.78
CA ASP A 559 -18.92 -17.86 0.90
C ASP A 559 -18.16 -16.81 0.07
N ARG A 560 -18.79 -16.34 -1.02
CA ARG A 560 -18.23 -15.32 -1.93
C ARG A 560 -18.48 -13.87 -1.53
N ARG A 561 -19.21 -13.63 -0.44
CA ARG A 561 -19.78 -12.31 -0.12
C ARG A 561 -19.41 -11.82 1.27
N ASN A 562 -19.58 -12.65 2.30
CA ASN A 562 -19.51 -12.24 3.69
C ASN A 562 -18.17 -12.57 4.36
N LEU A 563 -17.39 -13.48 3.78
CA LEU A 563 -16.06 -13.85 4.27
C LEU A 563 -15.04 -13.58 3.16
N ARG A 564 -14.36 -12.43 3.20
CA ARG A 564 -13.35 -12.05 2.21
C ARG A 564 -12.10 -11.52 2.91
N ALA A 565 -11.12 -12.39 3.08
CA ALA A 565 -9.86 -12.02 3.70
C ALA A 565 -9.10 -11.00 2.87
N LEU A 566 -8.35 -10.16 3.57
CA LEU A 566 -7.28 -9.34 3.01
C LEU A 566 -6.03 -10.22 2.76
N MET A 567 -4.84 -9.74 3.15
CA MET A 567 -3.56 -10.33 2.74
C MET A 567 -2.96 -11.25 3.82
N ALA A 568 -3.54 -11.34 5.00
CA ALA A 568 -2.99 -12.14 6.11
C ALA A 568 -3.61 -13.53 6.18
N GLN A 569 -2.76 -14.51 6.48
CA GLN A 569 -3.18 -15.84 6.86
C GLN A 569 -4.13 -15.77 8.07
N PRO A 570 -5.31 -16.41 8.00
CA PRO A 570 -6.21 -16.54 9.15
C PRO A 570 -5.55 -17.26 10.32
N LEU A 571 -5.99 -16.97 11.55
CA LEU A 571 -5.69 -17.77 12.72
C LEU A 571 -6.82 -18.76 12.98
N TYR A 572 -6.50 -19.92 13.54
CA TYR A 572 -7.47 -20.91 13.97
C TYR A 572 -7.25 -21.32 15.43
N ARG A 573 -8.34 -21.58 16.16
CA ARG A 573 -8.35 -22.25 17.45
C ARG A 573 -9.71 -22.85 17.78
N ASP A 574 -9.73 -24.09 18.26
CA ASP A 574 -10.90 -24.78 18.82
C ASP A 574 -12.16 -24.69 17.93
N GLY A 575 -12.02 -24.98 16.64
CA GLY A 575 -13.10 -24.94 15.65
C GLY A 575 -13.41 -23.55 15.06
N HIS A 576 -12.72 -22.50 15.52
CA HIS A 576 -12.99 -21.12 15.13
C HIS A 576 -11.83 -20.51 14.34
N VAL A 577 -12.18 -19.73 13.32
CA VAL A 577 -11.23 -19.01 12.47
C VAL A 577 -11.37 -17.52 12.70
N TYR A 578 -10.24 -16.83 12.79
CA TYR A 578 -10.12 -15.39 12.92
C TYR A 578 -9.37 -14.86 11.70
N LEU A 579 -10.03 -14.06 10.86
CA LEU A 579 -9.42 -13.46 9.69
C LEU A 579 -9.65 -11.95 9.65
N ILE A 580 -8.82 -11.24 8.89
CA ILE A 580 -9.08 -9.83 8.59
C ILE A 580 -9.94 -9.74 7.33
N ASP A 581 -11.23 -9.45 7.52
CA ASP A 581 -12.19 -9.22 6.46
C ASP A 581 -12.06 -7.81 5.91
N LYS A 582 -12.15 -7.67 4.59
CA LYS A 582 -11.95 -6.40 3.91
C LYS A 582 -12.94 -5.29 4.26
N ARG A 583 -14.14 -5.63 4.75
CA ARG A 583 -15.21 -4.67 5.10
C ARG A 583 -15.35 -4.50 6.59
N HIS A 584 -15.15 -5.60 7.33
CA HIS A 584 -15.61 -5.71 8.69
C HIS A 584 -14.49 -5.71 9.73
N GLY A 585 -13.22 -5.74 9.31
CA GLY A 585 -12.08 -5.82 10.21
C GLY A 585 -11.85 -7.27 10.65
N LEU A 586 -11.55 -7.49 11.93
CA LEU A 586 -11.41 -8.85 12.47
C LEU A 586 -12.78 -9.54 12.47
N THR A 587 -12.88 -10.69 11.81
CA THR A 587 -14.09 -11.50 11.73
C THR A 587 -13.81 -12.89 12.30
N CYS A 588 -14.75 -13.40 13.11
CA CYS A 588 -14.72 -14.75 13.64
C CYS A 588 -15.86 -15.60 13.07
N PHE A 589 -15.56 -16.84 12.70
CA PHE A 589 -16.54 -17.79 12.18
C PHE A 589 -16.14 -19.24 12.48
N GLU A 590 -17.08 -20.16 12.38
CA GLU A 590 -16.83 -21.59 12.54
C GLU A 590 -16.21 -22.21 11.29
N LEU A 591 -15.10 -22.95 11.43
CA LEU A 591 -14.39 -23.57 10.30
C LEU A 591 -15.27 -24.57 9.53
N GLN A 592 -16.07 -25.37 10.24
CA GLN A 592 -16.80 -26.47 9.63
C GLN A 592 -18.05 -26.02 8.86
N SER A 593 -18.65 -24.90 9.26
CA SER A 593 -19.93 -24.43 8.70
C SER A 593 -19.82 -23.13 7.91
N GLY A 594 -18.76 -22.35 8.11
CA GLY A 594 -18.66 -20.98 7.59
C GLY A 594 -19.56 -19.99 8.35
N THR A 595 -20.21 -20.42 9.44
CA THR A 595 -21.14 -19.56 10.19
C THR A 595 -20.37 -18.45 10.90
N LYS A 596 -20.61 -17.22 10.46
CA LYS A 596 -20.04 -16.03 11.08
C LYS A 596 -20.63 -15.79 12.47
N LEU A 597 -19.76 -15.64 13.46
CA LEU A 597 -20.12 -15.37 14.84
C LEU A 597 -20.16 -13.88 15.13
N TRP A 598 -19.13 -13.14 14.71
CA TRP A 598 -19.04 -11.70 14.94
C TRP A 598 -18.04 -11.03 13.99
N ASP A 599 -18.18 -9.71 13.92
CA ASP A 599 -17.24 -8.77 13.29
C ASP A 599 -16.84 -7.72 14.34
N ASP A 600 -15.56 -7.36 14.40
CA ASP A 600 -15.08 -6.34 15.33
C ASP A 600 -15.41 -4.90 14.89
N GLN A 601 -15.97 -4.73 13.69
CA GLN A 601 -16.31 -3.43 13.10
C GLN A 601 -15.10 -2.53 12.84
N ASN A 602 -13.96 -3.11 12.45
CA ASN A 602 -12.70 -2.40 12.19
C ASN A 602 -12.12 -1.71 13.44
N GLN A 603 -12.26 -2.35 14.60
CA GLN A 603 -11.67 -1.87 15.86
C GLN A 603 -10.19 -2.25 15.97
N LEU A 604 -9.81 -3.46 15.57
CA LEU A 604 -8.43 -3.93 15.56
C LEU A 604 -7.60 -3.12 14.54
N THR A 605 -8.12 -2.98 13.33
CA THR A 605 -7.52 -2.21 12.24
C THR A 605 -8.52 -1.18 11.74
N PRO A 606 -8.21 0.12 11.78
CA PRO A 606 -9.10 1.17 11.29
C PRO A 606 -9.52 0.97 9.84
N LYS A 607 -10.72 1.43 9.47
CA LYS A 607 -11.18 1.40 8.08
C LYS A 607 -10.25 2.21 7.19
N GLY A 608 -9.87 1.63 6.05
CA GLY A 608 -9.05 2.26 5.03
C GLY A 608 -9.22 1.54 3.69
N ARG A 609 -8.36 1.86 2.72
CA ARG A 609 -8.39 1.19 1.40
C ARG A 609 -8.13 -0.31 1.51
N ASN A 610 -7.14 -0.71 2.33
CA ASN A 610 -6.78 -2.09 2.62
C ASN A 610 -6.44 -2.21 4.12
N PRO A 611 -7.43 -2.32 5.01
CA PRO A 611 -7.24 -2.30 6.47
C PRO A 611 -6.66 -3.63 6.98
N GLN A 612 -5.41 -3.90 6.61
CA GLN A 612 -4.69 -5.15 6.79
C GLN A 612 -4.08 -5.26 8.19
N ALA A 613 -3.91 -6.48 8.69
CA ALA A 613 -3.06 -6.76 9.85
C ALA A 613 -2.46 -8.17 9.81
N THR A 614 -1.23 -8.32 10.30
CA THR A 614 -0.61 -9.62 10.53
C THR A 614 -1.01 -10.13 11.92
N LEU A 615 -1.65 -11.30 11.96
CA LEU A 615 -2.09 -11.95 13.20
C LEU A 615 -1.11 -13.05 13.61
N VAL A 616 -0.72 -13.10 14.90
CA VAL A 616 0.15 -14.15 15.45
C VAL A 616 -0.38 -14.65 16.80
N TRP A 617 -0.48 -15.96 16.97
CA TRP A 617 -0.81 -16.56 18.27
C TRP A 617 0.40 -16.57 19.21
N LEU A 618 0.17 -16.22 20.47
CA LEU A 618 1.13 -16.35 21.55
C LEU A 618 0.91 -17.69 22.28
N ASN A 619 1.90 -18.57 22.23
CA ASN A 619 1.88 -19.88 22.89
C ASN A 619 0.60 -20.68 22.52
N THR A 620 0.04 -21.42 23.47
CA THR A 620 -1.17 -22.24 23.30
C THR A 620 -2.43 -21.58 23.86
N GLU A 621 -2.37 -20.31 24.20
CA GLU A 621 -3.45 -19.59 24.88
C GLU A 621 -4.31 -18.78 23.88
N ASP A 622 -5.40 -18.17 24.36
CA ASP A 622 -6.27 -17.28 23.58
C ASP A 622 -5.65 -15.91 23.26
N ARG A 623 -4.35 -15.71 23.54
CA ARG A 623 -3.64 -14.45 23.31
C ARG A 623 -3.04 -14.39 21.91
N ALA A 624 -3.28 -13.28 21.22
CA ALA A 624 -2.70 -12.94 19.93
C ALA A 624 -1.96 -11.60 20.02
N ILE A 625 -0.86 -11.51 19.28
CA ILE A 625 -0.19 -10.24 18.98
C ILE A 625 -0.41 -9.92 17.51
N VAL A 626 -0.72 -8.65 17.25
CA VAL A 626 -1.14 -8.17 15.94
C VAL A 626 -0.31 -6.96 15.55
N LEU A 627 0.21 -6.92 14.33
CA LEU A 627 0.72 -5.69 13.72
C LEU A 627 -0.26 -5.26 12.62
N ASN A 628 -0.92 -4.12 12.81
CA ASN A 628 -1.85 -3.61 11.82
C ASN A 628 -1.15 -2.70 10.78
N SER A 629 -1.88 -2.37 9.72
CA SER A 629 -1.34 -1.60 8.60
C SER A 629 -1.01 -0.14 8.90
N GLU A 630 -1.47 0.38 10.03
CA GLU A 630 -1.09 1.71 10.54
C GLU A 630 0.21 1.67 11.37
N GLY A 631 0.77 0.47 11.57
CA GLY A 631 1.99 0.25 12.36
C GLY A 631 1.74 0.11 13.86
N ASP A 632 0.49 -0.10 14.28
CA ASP A 632 0.17 -0.43 15.66
C ASP A 632 0.45 -1.90 15.93
N LEU A 633 1.27 -2.14 16.95
CA LEU A 633 1.34 -3.42 17.64
C LEU A 633 0.20 -3.49 18.67
N ILE A 634 -0.51 -4.59 18.70
CA ILE A 634 -1.71 -4.78 19.53
C ILE A 634 -1.62 -6.14 20.20
N LEU A 635 -1.78 -6.17 21.52
CA LEU A 635 -1.98 -7.40 22.28
C LEU A 635 -3.47 -7.58 22.53
N SER A 636 -4.02 -8.71 22.12
CA SER A 636 -5.45 -8.99 22.22
C SER A 636 -5.72 -10.44 22.58
N ARG A 637 -6.87 -10.72 23.18
CA ARG A 637 -7.39 -12.07 23.36
C ARG A 637 -8.50 -12.31 22.37
N PHE A 638 -8.44 -13.41 21.63
CA PHE A 638 -9.45 -13.76 20.63
C PHE A 638 -10.30 -14.92 21.15
N HIS A 639 -11.60 -14.67 21.28
CA HIS A 639 -12.59 -15.65 21.74
C HIS A 639 -13.78 -15.68 20.76
N PRO A 640 -14.50 -16.80 20.63
CA PRO A 640 -15.74 -16.88 19.85
C PRO A 640 -16.87 -15.91 20.26
N ARG A 641 -16.70 -15.17 21.37
CA ARG A 641 -17.67 -14.18 21.88
C ARG A 641 -17.26 -12.73 21.58
N GLY A 642 -16.06 -12.53 21.05
CA GLY A 642 -15.50 -11.22 20.75
C GLY A 642 -14.01 -11.14 21.10
N PRO A 643 -13.28 -10.17 20.53
CA PRO A 643 -11.92 -9.87 20.92
C PRO A 643 -11.87 -9.02 22.19
N LEU A 644 -10.74 -9.09 22.92
CA LEU A 644 -10.43 -8.23 24.05
C LEU A 644 -9.02 -7.69 23.89
N GLU A 645 -8.90 -6.45 23.42
CA GLU A 645 -7.62 -5.73 23.37
C GLU A 645 -7.15 -5.40 24.79
N THR A 646 -5.88 -5.70 25.09
CA THR A 646 -5.27 -5.43 26.40
C THR A 646 -4.18 -4.38 26.34
N ALA A 647 -3.51 -4.23 25.19
CA ALA A 647 -2.50 -3.20 24.97
C ALA A 647 -2.36 -2.83 23.49
N ARG A 648 -1.96 -1.58 23.22
CA ARG A 648 -1.67 -1.07 21.88
C ARG A 648 -0.55 -0.04 21.96
N ALA A 649 0.36 -0.07 21.00
CA ALA A 649 1.38 0.94 20.79
C ALA A 649 1.75 1.03 19.30
N ASN A 650 1.91 2.24 18.79
CA ASN A 650 2.47 2.43 17.45
C ASN A 650 3.98 2.21 17.49
N ILE A 651 4.49 1.28 16.68
CA ILE A 651 5.91 0.88 16.70
C ILE A 651 6.64 1.21 15.39
N ILE A 652 5.91 1.45 14.30
CA ILE A 652 6.46 1.61 12.96
C ILE A 652 5.49 2.50 12.14
N ASP A 653 5.96 3.09 11.05
CA ASP A 653 5.09 3.73 10.05
C ASP A 653 4.16 2.69 9.39
N PRO A 654 3.14 3.13 8.64
CA PRO A 654 2.25 2.22 7.93
C PRO A 654 2.99 1.17 7.11
N THR A 655 2.54 -0.08 7.24
CA THR A 655 3.23 -1.25 6.71
C THR A 655 2.28 -2.36 6.29
N TRP A 656 2.64 -3.09 5.24
CA TRP A 656 2.02 -4.38 4.91
C TRP A 656 2.99 -5.56 5.12
N ALA A 657 4.20 -5.28 5.57
CA ALA A 657 5.20 -6.30 5.83
C ALA A 657 4.89 -7.04 7.12
N HIS A 658 5.11 -8.35 7.10
CA HIS A 658 4.93 -9.18 8.28
C HIS A 658 6.10 -8.98 9.26
N PRO A 659 5.83 -8.79 10.56
CA PRO A 659 6.90 -8.70 11.55
C PRO A 659 7.53 -10.07 11.82
N ALA A 660 8.73 -10.03 12.39
CA ALA A 660 9.34 -11.18 13.07
C ALA A 660 9.29 -10.99 14.58
N TYR A 661 9.15 -12.10 15.31
CA TYR A 661 9.21 -12.11 16.76
C TYR A 661 10.31 -13.05 17.22
N ALA A 662 11.34 -12.53 17.88
CA ALA A 662 12.45 -13.35 18.36
C ALA A 662 12.83 -12.97 19.79
N GLY A 663 12.86 -13.98 20.64
CA GLY A 663 13.03 -13.81 22.08
C GLY A 663 11.90 -12.96 22.70
N ASN A 664 12.20 -11.76 23.18
CA ASN A 664 11.20 -10.80 23.67
C ASN A 664 11.09 -9.55 22.79
N CYS A 665 11.56 -9.63 21.55
CA CYS A 665 11.61 -8.51 20.62
C CYS A 665 10.65 -8.72 19.45
N VAL A 666 10.08 -7.63 18.97
CA VAL A 666 9.42 -7.56 17.65
C VAL A 666 10.30 -6.76 16.70
N TYR A 667 10.46 -7.30 15.50
CA TYR A 667 11.17 -6.68 14.40
C TYR A 667 10.16 -6.36 13.30
N ALA A 668 9.96 -5.07 13.02
CA ALA A 668 8.99 -4.61 12.05
C ALA A 668 9.66 -3.68 11.04
N ARG A 669 9.15 -3.66 9.81
CA ARG A 669 9.67 -2.76 8.77
C ARG A 669 8.57 -1.97 8.07
N SER A 670 8.87 -0.72 7.74
CA SER A 670 8.12 0.13 6.81
C SER A 670 8.98 0.41 5.57
N ASP A 671 8.44 1.16 4.60
CA ASP A 671 9.14 1.42 3.32
C ASP A 671 10.42 2.23 3.47
N THR A 672 10.73 2.69 4.68
CA THR A 672 11.87 3.55 4.98
C THR A 672 12.74 3.05 6.12
N ARG A 673 12.27 2.11 6.96
CA ARG A 673 13.03 1.66 8.13
C ARG A 673 12.68 0.28 8.63
N LEU A 674 13.63 -0.32 9.34
CA LEU A 674 13.51 -1.49 10.20
C LEU A 674 13.63 -1.02 11.66
N VAL A 675 12.78 -1.53 12.54
CA VAL A 675 12.87 -1.29 13.98
C VAL A 675 12.94 -2.60 14.74
N CYS A 676 13.66 -2.59 15.85
CA CYS A 676 13.53 -3.60 16.90
C CYS A 676 12.91 -2.94 18.12
N VAL A 677 11.85 -3.53 18.66
CA VAL A 677 11.16 -3.05 19.86
C VAL A 677 11.15 -4.16 20.90
N LEU A 678 11.59 -3.83 22.11
CA LEU A 678 11.53 -4.72 23.28
C LEU A 678 10.09 -4.79 23.80
N LEU A 679 9.57 -5.99 23.95
CA LEU A 679 8.24 -6.24 24.51
C LEU A 679 8.37 -6.42 26.03
N PRO A 680 7.58 -5.70 26.84
CA PRO A 680 7.62 -5.86 28.30
C PRO A 680 7.22 -7.28 28.72
N GLU A 681 8.03 -7.91 29.58
CA GLU A 681 7.76 -9.21 30.23
C GLU A 681 7.07 -9.02 31.60
N GLU A 682 6.37 -10.05 32.09
CA GLU A 682 5.71 -10.10 33.42
C GLU A 682 6.67 -10.22 34.60
#